data_AF-A0AAV2ZAD3-F1
#
_entry.id   AF-A0AAV2ZAD3-F1
#
_cell.length_a   1.000
_cell.length_b   1.000
_cell.length_c   1.000
_cell.angle_alpha   90.00
_cell.angle_beta   90.00
_cell.angle_gamma   90.00
#
_symmetry.space_group_name_H-M   'P 1'
#
loop_
_entity.id
_entity.type
_entity.pdbx_description
1 polymer ?
#
loop_
_entity_poly.entity_id
_entity_poly.type
_entity_poly.pdbx_seq_one_letter_code
_entity_poly.pdbx_strand_id
1 'polypeptide(L)'
;MQAKMERGGFFRSLIPGLHTPAGNNQDEDAQLRRGSASTHSSGSLASMRNFVKHHSFSGHLSFQKLSEQSEGRGMYDSGGNDRQSLLSKRPSLIIPFNATNNSHQLPISDSYNYLEDFQAPIAKSGVLIKQADHLKTWKKRLMVLKGHSLFYYVSGTSGEDTYPRGVIPLLSVQITPVETTRFKKPNCFEICLPGYRPIYLMAKSEADLNLWMTSLTSAAMATTTDRKMLKVRGNIEKLFDTPALEDALPYKRAYYFRQKVAFCLPRPTYDRTLSAADLFELNEKRLTTICDLNSYCDAFPMILGDPQLFIELLHLIGCYIFRPFAIVQSNAPSNIFVDESGGEDGNPPMSNGGGVNPIDKYSDYTIEEQSWGILSSCYDLLLKAIEHIDKLEKHVRKEFFPLRFIAQLVNLFKSPSFRERQVLKGVLHRLYYKLTQRRSAIRKEIANVFYEYIYETSNHYGVAELLEILGSIVNGFACPIKQEHIILLERALIPLHSTPAFISYHQQLAYCMIQYVSKDHSLFTPIVRGLLKYWPVGNSFKEVVFIVEFEELLEHVLAESDFDKISRKLARRLGQCMMSAQFQVAERAISCWSSTSCVRIMNEYEKLGQTMFDAINPFMRQAATTHWNSVIQQKAQETYMVYYNMGYERDESFVEMLNGTGTATVDRASFIKVNDDHEDHDLVEEEMLQAPPGSPTGKLPVRLSADKLDLEVVSDEEDE
;
A
#
# COMPACT_ATOMS: atom_id res chain seq x y z
N MET A 1 -18.28 38.86 -24.98
CA MET A 1 -19.55 38.07 -25.01
C MET A 1 -19.26 36.79 -24.23
N GLN A 2 -19.66 36.68 -22.96
CA GLN A 2 -21.01 36.30 -22.49
C GLN A 2 -21.43 34.89 -22.96
N ALA A 3 -21.84 33.95 -22.09
CA ALA A 3 -22.00 34.05 -20.63
C ALA A 3 -21.92 32.69 -19.90
N LYS A 4 -21.62 32.78 -18.59
CA LYS A 4 -22.00 31.91 -17.46
C LYS A 4 -22.35 30.43 -17.73
N MET A 5 -21.59 29.54 -17.07
CA MET A 5 -22.12 28.31 -16.49
C MET A 5 -21.78 28.33 -14.99
N GLU A 6 -22.79 28.22 -14.13
CA GLU A 6 -22.64 28.27 -12.67
C GLU A 6 -23.57 27.23 -12.03
N ARG A 7 -23.02 26.42 -11.11
CA ARG A 7 -23.69 25.47 -10.20
C ARG A 7 -24.19 24.16 -10.86
N GLY A 8 -24.28 23.05 -10.12
CA GLY A 8 -24.01 22.88 -8.68
C GLY A 8 -23.39 21.53 -8.34
N GLY A 9 -22.59 21.49 -7.28
CA GLY A 9 -22.16 20.25 -6.63
C GLY A 9 -22.80 20.15 -5.25
N PHE A 10 -23.26 18.94 -4.89
CA PHE A 10 -23.68 18.58 -3.54
C PHE A 10 -23.00 17.25 -3.19
N PHE A 11 -22.01 17.28 -2.30
CA PHE A 11 -21.62 16.14 -1.44
C PHE A 11 -20.50 16.59 -0.49
N ARG A 12 -20.87 17.10 0.70
CA ARG A 12 -20.12 17.01 1.97
C ARG A 12 -20.82 17.76 3.09
N SER A 13 -21.27 17.03 4.11
CA SER A 13 -20.70 17.13 5.47
C SER A 13 -21.53 16.31 6.46
N LEU A 14 -20.85 15.51 7.29
CA LEU A 14 -21.25 15.16 8.66
C LEU A 14 -20.04 14.56 9.41
N ILE A 15 -19.13 15.42 9.87
CA ILE A 15 -18.28 15.21 11.06
C ILE A 15 -18.13 16.58 11.74
N PRO A 16 -18.43 16.73 13.05
CA PRO A 16 -18.49 18.04 13.69
C PRO A 16 -17.17 18.47 14.37
N GLY A 17 -16.87 19.78 14.26
CA GLY A 17 -16.55 20.61 15.42
C GLY A 17 -15.11 20.68 15.93
N LEU A 18 -14.41 21.76 15.56
CA LEU A 18 -13.52 22.48 16.47
C LEU A 18 -13.60 23.99 16.19
N HIS A 19 -14.04 24.76 17.17
CA HIS A 19 -14.14 26.22 17.09
C HIS A 19 -12.81 26.90 17.44
N THR A 20 -12.43 27.93 16.70
CA THR A 20 -12.09 29.27 17.26
C THR A 20 -12.05 30.31 16.14
N PRO A 21 -12.38 31.59 16.40
CA PRO A 21 -12.72 32.55 15.35
C PRO A 21 -11.51 33.35 14.86
N ALA A 22 -11.59 33.78 13.60
CA ALA A 22 -10.77 34.86 13.06
C ALA A 22 -11.61 36.14 12.92
N GLY A 23 -10.95 37.28 13.11
CA GLY A 23 -11.46 38.62 12.85
C GLY A 23 -10.49 39.66 13.41
N ASN A 24 -10.21 40.77 12.73
CA ASN A 24 -10.65 41.19 11.41
C ASN A 24 -9.77 42.38 10.98
N ASN A 25 -9.49 42.56 9.68
CA ASN A 25 -9.25 43.87 9.01
C ASN A 25 -8.10 44.79 9.57
N GLN A 26 -7.51 45.77 8.87
CA GLN A 26 -7.48 46.26 7.48
C GLN A 26 -6.23 47.17 7.40
N ASP A 27 -5.39 47.02 6.37
CA ASP A 27 -5.12 48.02 5.29
C ASP A 27 -4.16 49.20 5.61
N GLU A 28 -3.59 49.74 4.52
CA GLU A 28 -2.88 51.02 4.35
C GLU A 28 -1.44 51.24 4.89
N ASP A 29 -0.50 51.03 3.95
CA ASP A 29 0.32 52.08 3.30
C ASP A 29 1.66 52.65 3.87
N ALA A 30 2.55 52.87 2.89
CA ALA A 30 3.58 53.91 2.78
C ALA A 30 4.77 54.08 3.77
N GLN A 31 5.96 53.77 3.22
CA GLN A 31 7.16 54.66 3.13
C GLN A 31 8.19 54.83 4.29
N LEU A 32 9.45 54.65 3.86
CA LEU A 32 10.67 55.44 4.16
C LEU A 32 11.51 55.24 5.45
N ARG A 33 12.79 54.93 5.16
CA ARG A 33 14.06 55.42 5.77
C ARG A 33 14.63 54.81 7.07
N ARG A 34 15.86 54.29 6.89
CA ARG A 34 17.10 54.53 7.68
C ARG A 34 16.98 54.67 9.21
N GLY A 35 17.63 53.77 9.95
CA GLY A 35 17.96 54.01 11.36
C GLY A 35 18.80 52.91 11.99
N SER A 36 20.13 53.01 11.90
CA SER A 36 21.06 52.16 12.65
C SER A 36 21.23 52.63 14.09
N ALA A 37 21.14 51.75 15.09
CA ALA A 37 22.02 51.73 16.28
C ALA A 37 21.72 50.55 17.24
N SER A 38 22.77 50.04 17.85
CA SER A 38 22.78 49.10 18.98
C SER A 38 22.44 49.77 20.32
N THR A 39 21.89 49.04 21.30
CA THR A 39 22.60 48.60 22.53
C THR A 39 21.72 47.86 23.57
N HIS A 40 22.23 46.73 24.06
CA HIS A 40 22.19 46.13 25.42
C HIS A 40 20.98 46.18 26.39
N SER A 41 20.84 45.03 27.08
CA SER A 41 20.35 44.80 28.47
C SER A 41 18.82 44.75 28.71
N SER A 42 18.26 43.97 29.64
CA SER A 42 18.74 42.77 30.39
C SER A 42 17.62 42.16 31.27
N GLY A 43 17.69 40.86 31.58
CA GLY A 43 16.86 40.16 32.58
C GLY A 43 15.59 39.51 32.01
N SER A 44 15.07 38.38 32.50
CA SER A 44 15.44 37.49 33.62
C SER A 44 14.86 36.09 33.28
N LEU A 45 15.60 34.96 33.34
CA LEU A 45 15.73 34.06 34.50
C LEU A 45 14.40 33.79 35.24
N ALA A 46 14.01 32.56 35.62
CA ALA A 46 14.62 31.22 35.55
C ALA A 46 13.46 30.16 35.66
N SER A 47 13.58 28.84 35.83
CA SER A 47 14.66 27.83 36.04
C SER A 47 14.01 26.41 35.81
N MET A 48 14.60 25.21 35.95
CA MET A 48 15.92 24.72 36.40
C MET A 48 16.38 23.52 35.53
N ARG A 49 17.68 23.20 35.60
CA ARG A 49 18.23 21.83 35.78
C ARG A 49 19.08 21.85 37.05
N ASN A 50 19.32 20.70 37.70
CA ASN A 50 20.26 20.46 38.80
C ASN A 50 20.36 18.92 38.97
N PHE A 51 21.42 18.20 39.39
CA PHE A 51 22.88 18.35 39.62
C PHE A 51 23.43 16.87 39.51
N VAL A 52 24.69 16.48 39.31
CA VAL A 52 25.91 16.63 40.16
C VAL A 52 27.18 16.27 39.33
N LYS A 53 28.33 16.85 39.68
CA LYS A 53 29.68 16.55 39.13
C LYS A 53 30.48 15.65 40.07
N HIS A 54 31.54 15.00 39.58
CA HIS A 54 32.96 15.25 39.96
C HIS A 54 33.87 14.04 39.68
N HIS A 55 34.94 14.23 38.91
CA HIS A 55 36.32 14.30 39.43
C HIS A 55 37.32 14.60 38.31
N SER A 56 38.33 15.43 38.62
CA SER A 56 39.50 15.67 37.76
C SER A 56 40.75 15.26 38.53
N PHE A 57 41.77 14.74 37.86
CA PHE A 57 43.16 14.84 38.33
C PHE A 57 44.13 14.85 37.14
N SER A 58 45.24 15.58 37.31
CA SER A 58 46.32 15.71 36.33
C SER A 58 47.51 14.82 36.72
N GLY A 59 48.23 14.25 35.75
CA GLY A 59 49.34 13.33 36.01
C GLY A 59 50.34 13.26 34.85
N HIS A 60 51.62 13.25 35.17
CA HIS A 60 52.73 13.50 34.23
C HIS A 60 53.27 12.23 33.53
N LEU A 61 53.99 12.47 32.43
CA LEU A 61 54.71 11.50 31.57
C LEU A 61 55.45 10.35 32.29
N SER A 62 55.49 9.17 31.65
CA SER A 62 56.74 8.41 31.48
C SER A 62 56.69 7.42 30.31
N PHE A 63 57.84 7.22 29.67
CA PHE A 63 58.09 6.34 28.52
C PHE A 63 59.02 5.23 29.00
N GLN A 64 58.72 3.93 28.77
CA GLN A 64 59.72 2.89 28.99
C GLN A 64 59.56 1.66 28.09
N LYS A 65 60.70 1.17 27.61
CA LYS A 65 60.86 -0.06 26.82
C LYS A 65 60.89 -1.29 27.73
N LEU A 66 60.24 -2.36 27.30
CA LEU A 66 60.59 -3.77 27.56
C LEU A 66 60.05 -4.55 26.35
N SER A 67 60.61 -5.64 25.82
CA SER A 67 61.94 -6.26 25.75
C SER A 67 61.69 -7.64 25.12
N GLU A 68 62.64 -8.22 24.41
CA GLU A 68 62.46 -9.45 23.65
C GLU A 68 62.31 -10.71 24.54
N GLN A 69 61.64 -11.74 24.03
CA GLN A 69 61.97 -13.13 24.33
C GLN A 69 61.62 -14.06 23.15
N SER A 70 62.56 -14.93 22.82
CA SER A 70 62.45 -16.09 21.92
C SER A 70 61.62 -17.22 22.60
N GLU A 71 61.16 -18.30 21.96
CA GLU A 71 61.88 -19.27 21.12
C GLU A 71 60.95 -20.04 20.17
N GLY A 72 61.52 -20.72 19.16
CA GLY A 72 60.79 -21.60 18.24
C GLY A 72 61.62 -22.03 17.02
N ARG A 73 62.53 -22.99 17.20
CA ARG A 73 63.42 -23.50 16.13
C ARG A 73 62.68 -24.30 15.05
N GLY A 74 63.12 -24.14 13.80
CA GLY A 74 62.93 -25.09 12.71
C GLY A 74 63.87 -24.80 11.54
N MET A 75 64.83 -25.70 11.28
CA MET A 75 65.46 -25.82 9.95
C MET A 75 64.40 -26.44 9.00
N TYR A 76 64.38 -26.29 7.67
CA TYR A 76 65.41 -26.18 6.63
C TYR A 76 64.84 -25.30 5.46
N ASP A 77 65.51 -24.96 4.35
CA ASP A 77 66.88 -25.22 3.87
C ASP A 77 67.38 -24.02 3.02
N SER A 78 67.99 -24.26 1.84
CA SER A 78 68.82 -23.32 1.08
C SER A 78 68.26 -22.97 -0.32
N GLY A 79 68.62 -21.77 -0.79
CA GLY A 79 68.80 -21.50 -2.23
C GLY A 79 67.82 -20.50 -2.85
N GLY A 80 68.33 -19.34 -3.28
CA GLY A 80 67.55 -18.35 -4.05
C GLY A 80 67.98 -16.91 -3.81
N ASN A 81 69.13 -16.52 -4.34
CA ASN A 81 69.63 -15.15 -4.25
C ASN A 81 68.94 -14.28 -5.31
N ASP A 82 68.05 -13.36 -4.92
CA ASP A 82 67.66 -12.28 -5.83
C ASP A 82 67.39 -10.95 -5.10
N ARG A 83 68.15 -9.92 -5.47
CA ARG A 83 68.14 -8.60 -4.84
C ARG A 83 67.07 -7.72 -5.48
N GLN A 84 65.89 -7.60 -4.88
CA GLN A 84 64.91 -6.58 -5.29
C GLN A 84 64.43 -5.67 -4.14
N SER A 85 64.83 -4.40 -4.24
CA SER A 85 64.14 -3.17 -3.79
C SER A 85 63.47 -3.16 -2.40
N LEU A 86 64.16 -2.55 -1.42
CA LEU A 86 63.63 -2.21 -0.09
C LEU A 86 62.69 -0.99 -0.10
N LEU A 87 61.57 -1.05 -0.83
CA LEU A 87 60.52 -0.02 -0.79
C LEU A 87 59.10 -0.62 -0.62
N SER A 88 58.67 -0.59 0.66
CA SER A 88 57.34 -1.00 1.18
C SER A 88 57.08 -2.52 1.27
N LYS A 89 57.29 -3.08 2.48
CA LYS A 89 57.00 -4.48 2.85
C LYS A 89 55.50 -4.86 2.88
N ARG A 90 54.56 -3.96 2.55
CA ARG A 90 53.12 -4.26 2.60
C ARG A 90 52.59 -4.66 1.20
N PRO A 91 51.75 -5.70 1.08
CA PRO A 91 51.10 -6.04 -0.19
C PRO A 91 50.25 -4.87 -0.73
N SER A 92 50.05 -4.82 -2.05
CA SER A 92 49.05 -3.92 -2.63
C SER A 92 47.66 -4.51 -2.43
N LEU A 93 46.66 -3.67 -2.17
CA LEU A 93 45.25 -4.08 -2.10
C LEU A 93 44.64 -4.27 -3.51
N ILE A 94 45.34 -3.83 -4.55
CA ILE A 94 44.92 -3.97 -5.95
C ILE A 94 45.29 -5.35 -6.46
N ILE A 95 44.28 -6.07 -6.95
CA ILE A 95 44.44 -7.36 -7.60
C ILE A 95 44.39 -7.11 -9.12
N PRO A 96 45.35 -7.61 -9.92
CA PRO A 96 45.22 -7.62 -11.36
C PRO A 96 43.99 -8.44 -11.77
N PHE A 97 43.09 -7.84 -12.53
CA PHE A 97 41.92 -8.58 -13.02
C PHE A 97 42.38 -9.55 -14.10
N ASN A 98 41.99 -10.81 -13.99
CA ASN A 98 42.31 -11.85 -14.97
C ASN A 98 41.06 -12.69 -15.25
N ALA A 99 40.50 -12.55 -16.46
CA ALA A 99 39.23 -13.18 -16.83
C ALA A 99 39.30 -14.72 -16.93
N THR A 100 40.50 -15.30 -16.98
CA THR A 100 40.72 -16.73 -17.30
C THR A 100 41.04 -17.63 -16.10
N ASN A 101 41.23 -17.07 -14.89
CA ASN A 101 41.62 -17.85 -13.70
C ASN A 101 40.54 -17.82 -12.60
N ASN A 102 39.80 -18.92 -12.45
CA ASN A 102 38.80 -19.14 -11.39
C ASN A 102 39.38 -19.34 -9.97
N SER A 103 40.70 -19.21 -9.75
CA SER A 103 41.39 -19.78 -8.57
C SER A 103 42.36 -18.85 -7.83
N HIS A 104 42.12 -17.54 -7.81
CA HIS A 104 42.81 -16.64 -6.86
C HIS A 104 41.99 -16.37 -5.61
N GLN A 105 42.02 -17.34 -4.69
CA GLN A 105 41.68 -17.11 -3.28
C GLN A 105 42.65 -16.06 -2.70
N LEU A 106 42.09 -15.01 -2.10
CA LEU A 106 42.84 -14.11 -1.22
C LEU A 106 42.97 -14.75 0.16
N PRO A 107 43.94 -14.32 0.98
CA PRO A 107 43.98 -14.64 2.42
C PRO A 107 42.80 -14.04 3.23
N ILE A 108 41.84 -13.39 2.56
CA ILE A 108 40.72 -12.66 3.15
C ILE A 108 39.44 -13.50 2.99
N SER A 109 39.37 -14.61 3.74
CA SER A 109 38.25 -15.58 3.77
C SER A 109 38.07 -16.40 2.48
N ASP A 110 37.79 -17.70 2.65
CA ASP A 110 37.66 -18.70 1.55
C ASP A 110 36.44 -18.51 0.62
N SER A 111 35.84 -17.32 0.58
CA SER A 111 34.51 -17.07 0.01
C SER A 111 34.37 -15.76 -0.77
N TYR A 112 35.46 -15.04 -1.07
CA TYR A 112 35.37 -13.77 -1.80
C TYR A 112 35.67 -13.93 -3.30
N ASN A 113 34.62 -13.89 -4.13
CA ASN A 113 34.73 -14.00 -5.58
C ASN A 113 34.38 -12.67 -6.27
N TYR A 114 35.41 -11.94 -6.72
CA TYR A 114 35.22 -10.68 -7.44
C TYR A 114 34.62 -10.86 -8.86
N LEU A 115 34.54 -12.07 -9.40
CA LEU A 115 33.84 -12.32 -10.68
C LEU A 115 32.32 -12.23 -10.51
N GLU A 116 31.78 -12.62 -9.34
CA GLU A 116 30.37 -12.41 -9.00
C GLU A 116 30.07 -10.91 -8.86
N ASP A 117 30.94 -10.16 -8.18
CA ASP A 117 30.87 -8.69 -8.16
C ASP A 117 30.97 -8.06 -9.56
N PHE A 118 31.75 -8.65 -10.48
CA PHE A 118 31.87 -8.13 -11.85
C PHE A 118 30.56 -8.29 -12.66
N GLN A 119 29.75 -9.31 -12.35
CA GLN A 119 28.42 -9.51 -12.94
C GLN A 119 27.33 -8.66 -12.28
N ALA A 120 27.55 -8.18 -11.06
CA ALA A 120 26.57 -7.36 -10.35
C ALA A 120 26.27 -6.01 -11.06
N PRO A 121 25.08 -5.42 -10.82
CA PRO A 121 24.72 -4.09 -11.31
C PRO A 121 25.74 -3.01 -10.90
N ILE A 122 25.83 -1.96 -11.72
CA ILE A 122 26.70 -0.82 -11.44
C ILE A 122 26.05 0.04 -10.35
N ALA A 123 26.64 0.04 -9.15
CA ALA A 123 26.20 0.90 -8.06
C ALA A 123 26.70 2.35 -8.24
N LYS A 124 27.88 2.55 -8.84
CA LYS A 124 28.41 3.88 -9.21
C LYS A 124 29.48 3.77 -10.30
N SER A 125 29.51 4.71 -11.22
CA SER A 125 30.58 4.85 -12.22
C SER A 125 31.06 6.31 -12.31
N GLY A 126 32.33 6.52 -12.68
CA GLY A 126 32.89 7.84 -12.94
C GLY A 126 34.42 7.89 -12.90
N VAL A 127 34.99 9.04 -13.27
CA VAL A 127 36.45 9.20 -13.36
C VAL A 127 37.04 9.76 -12.06
N LEU A 128 37.95 9.01 -11.45
CA LEU A 128 38.79 9.48 -10.34
C LEU A 128 40.25 9.60 -10.76
N ILE A 129 41.03 10.38 -10.01
CA ILE A 129 42.47 10.50 -10.21
C ILE A 129 43.17 9.64 -9.14
N LYS A 130 43.80 8.54 -9.55
CA LYS A 130 44.51 7.60 -8.67
C LYS A 130 46.00 7.94 -8.59
N GLN A 131 46.58 7.86 -7.39
CA GLN A 131 48.04 7.87 -7.21
C GLN A 131 48.66 6.51 -7.60
N ALA A 132 49.75 6.53 -8.38
CA ALA A 132 50.50 5.35 -8.78
C ALA A 132 51.42 4.85 -7.65
N ASP A 133 51.39 3.53 -7.40
CA ASP A 133 52.04 2.86 -6.26
C ASP A 133 53.56 3.08 -6.17
N HIS A 134 54.26 3.22 -7.31
CA HIS A 134 55.73 3.34 -7.36
C HIS A 134 56.20 4.78 -7.63
N LEU A 135 55.72 5.39 -8.73
CA LEU A 135 56.18 6.72 -9.18
C LEU A 135 55.44 7.90 -8.52
N LYS A 136 54.47 7.64 -7.63
CA LYS A 136 53.59 8.64 -6.97
C LYS A 136 52.86 9.61 -7.92
N THR A 137 52.85 9.32 -9.23
CA THR A 137 52.18 10.10 -10.27
C THR A 137 50.67 9.93 -10.18
N TRP A 138 49.93 11.00 -10.44
CA TRP A 138 48.47 11.02 -10.38
C TRP A 138 47.90 10.82 -11.79
N LYS A 139 47.10 9.76 -11.99
CA LYS A 139 46.56 9.39 -13.31
C LYS A 139 45.05 9.21 -13.26
N LYS A 140 44.33 9.75 -14.25
CA LYS A 140 42.88 9.54 -14.42
C LYS A 140 42.59 8.04 -14.65
N ARG A 141 41.54 7.54 -14.03
CA ARG A 141 41.01 6.17 -14.17
C ARG A 141 39.49 6.24 -14.18
N LEU A 142 38.85 5.54 -15.11
CA LEU A 142 37.43 5.25 -14.97
C LEU A 142 37.30 4.19 -13.87
N MET A 143 36.47 4.48 -12.88
CA MET A 143 36.18 3.64 -11.74
C MET A 143 34.72 3.17 -11.83
N VAL A 144 34.49 1.89 -11.58
CA VAL A 144 33.15 1.29 -11.61
C VAL A 144 33.00 0.43 -10.36
N LEU A 145 32.05 0.81 -9.51
CA LEU A 145 31.66 0.10 -8.30
C LEU A 145 30.55 -0.89 -8.64
N LYS A 146 30.79 -2.18 -8.35
CA LYS A 146 29.78 -3.25 -8.45
C LYS A 146 29.92 -4.17 -7.25
N GLY A 147 28.80 -4.49 -6.59
CA GLY A 147 28.81 -5.30 -5.37
C GLY A 147 29.80 -4.76 -4.33
N HIS A 148 30.72 -5.62 -3.87
CA HIS A 148 31.77 -5.28 -2.90
C HIS A 148 33.14 -4.98 -3.56
N SER A 149 33.18 -4.72 -4.87
CA SER A 149 34.40 -4.50 -5.65
C SER A 149 34.42 -3.15 -6.35
N LEU A 150 35.55 -2.44 -6.27
CA LEU A 150 35.84 -1.30 -7.12
C LEU A 150 36.78 -1.70 -8.27
N PHE A 151 36.23 -1.76 -9.47
CA PHE A 151 36.97 -2.03 -10.71
C PHE A 151 37.51 -0.72 -11.30
N TYR A 152 38.70 -0.76 -11.91
CA TYR A 152 39.24 0.40 -12.62
C TYR A 152 39.79 0.09 -14.00
N TYR A 153 39.64 1.05 -14.90
CA TYR A 153 40.02 0.95 -16.31
C TYR A 153 41.05 2.03 -16.68
N VAL A 154 41.82 1.78 -17.74
CA VAL A 154 42.82 2.74 -18.26
C VAL A 154 42.14 3.59 -19.33
N SER A 155 42.13 4.92 -19.16
CA SER A 155 41.60 5.83 -20.19
C SER A 155 42.30 5.62 -21.53
N GLY A 156 41.52 5.44 -22.60
CA GLY A 156 42.01 5.20 -23.96
C GLY A 156 41.76 3.79 -24.49
N THR A 157 41.27 2.84 -23.68
CA THR A 157 40.73 1.56 -24.18
C THR A 157 39.27 1.73 -24.60
N SER A 158 39.05 1.91 -25.90
CA SER A 158 37.73 2.08 -26.52
C SER A 158 37.43 0.92 -27.47
N GLY A 159 37.06 -0.22 -26.90
CA GLY A 159 36.63 -1.42 -27.62
C GLY A 159 35.69 -2.25 -26.74
N GLU A 160 34.89 -3.13 -27.36
CA GLU A 160 33.84 -3.89 -26.67
C GLU A 160 34.43 -4.91 -25.66
N ASP A 161 35.65 -5.39 -25.89
CA ASP A 161 36.41 -6.28 -25.00
C ASP A 161 37.18 -5.56 -23.86
N THR A 162 36.75 -4.37 -23.44
CA THR A 162 37.51 -3.59 -22.44
C THR A 162 37.33 -4.14 -21.02
N TYR A 163 38.19 -5.09 -20.64
CA TYR A 163 38.29 -5.60 -19.26
C TYR A 163 38.95 -4.58 -18.29
N PRO A 164 38.59 -4.60 -17.00
CA PRO A 164 39.24 -3.74 -16.01
C PRO A 164 40.72 -4.11 -15.84
N ARG A 165 41.54 -3.11 -15.53
CA ARG A 165 42.99 -3.29 -15.30
C ARG A 165 43.30 -3.84 -13.91
N GLY A 166 42.38 -3.70 -12.97
CA GLY A 166 42.49 -4.24 -11.62
C GLY A 166 41.20 -4.04 -10.84
N VAL A 167 41.07 -4.83 -9.78
CA VAL A 167 39.97 -4.79 -8.81
C VAL A 167 40.52 -4.48 -7.42
N ILE A 168 39.76 -3.69 -6.66
CA ILE A 168 40.02 -3.34 -5.26
C ILE A 168 38.86 -3.92 -4.44
N PRO A 169 39.10 -4.98 -3.65
CA PRO A 169 38.11 -5.49 -2.70
C PRO A 169 37.79 -4.42 -1.65
N LEU A 170 36.51 -4.21 -1.36
CA LEU A 170 36.06 -3.21 -0.38
C LEU A 170 35.63 -3.81 0.96
N LEU A 171 35.38 -5.11 1.06
CA LEU A 171 34.98 -5.73 2.32
C LEU A 171 35.98 -5.40 3.45
N SER A 172 35.45 -4.80 4.52
CA SER A 172 36.21 -4.39 5.71
C SER A 172 37.30 -3.32 5.48
N VAL A 173 37.34 -2.63 4.33
CA VAL A 173 38.23 -1.47 4.15
C VAL A 173 37.67 -0.24 4.87
N GLN A 174 38.56 0.62 5.34
CA GLN A 174 38.23 1.94 5.86
C GLN A 174 38.46 2.99 4.78
N ILE A 175 37.48 3.88 4.60
CA ILE A 175 37.58 5.04 3.71
C ILE A 175 37.63 6.30 4.56
N THR A 176 38.71 7.08 4.41
CA THR A 176 38.95 8.29 5.20
C THR A 176 39.31 9.48 4.30
N PRO A 177 38.86 10.70 4.63
CA PRO A 177 39.28 11.89 3.90
C PRO A 177 40.75 12.17 4.19
N VAL A 178 41.48 12.70 3.22
CA VAL A 178 42.89 13.07 3.36
C VAL A 178 43.02 14.58 3.34
N GLU A 179 43.65 15.14 4.37
CA GLU A 179 43.91 16.58 4.46
C GLU A 179 44.69 17.10 3.23
N THR A 180 44.24 18.25 2.72
CA THR A 180 44.86 18.97 1.58
C THR A 180 46.34 19.24 1.81
N THR A 181 46.76 19.43 3.06
CA THR A 181 48.15 19.62 3.52
C THR A 181 49.10 18.51 3.05
N ARG A 182 48.63 17.25 3.04
CA ARG A 182 49.45 16.05 2.79
C ARG A 182 49.95 15.94 1.35
N PHE A 183 49.15 16.38 0.38
CA PHE A 183 49.47 16.26 -1.06
C PHE A 183 49.43 17.58 -1.84
N LYS A 184 49.05 18.69 -1.19
CA LYS A 184 48.72 19.98 -1.84
C LYS A 184 47.67 19.80 -2.95
N LYS A 185 46.70 18.92 -2.71
CA LYS A 185 45.59 18.60 -3.61
C LYS A 185 44.28 18.53 -2.81
N PRO A 186 43.21 19.22 -3.24
CA PRO A 186 41.92 19.12 -2.58
C PRO A 186 41.26 17.76 -2.89
N ASN A 187 40.15 17.47 -2.21
CA ASN A 187 39.25 16.35 -2.53
C ASN A 187 39.92 14.97 -2.60
N CYS A 188 40.95 14.77 -1.77
CA CYS A 188 41.67 13.50 -1.66
C CYS A 188 41.06 12.61 -0.56
N PHE A 189 41.05 11.31 -0.79
CA PHE A 189 40.68 10.30 0.19
C PHE A 189 41.58 9.06 0.06
N GLU A 190 41.65 8.27 1.13
CA GLU A 190 42.39 7.00 1.14
C GLU A 190 41.46 5.81 1.39
N ILE A 191 41.76 4.70 0.72
CA ILE A 191 41.18 3.38 1.01
C ILE A 191 42.27 2.58 1.74
N CYS A 192 41.97 2.18 2.97
CA CYS A 192 42.90 1.58 3.91
C CYS A 192 42.38 0.22 4.40
N LEU A 193 43.21 -0.82 4.29
CA LEU A 193 42.98 -2.11 4.94
C LEU A 193 44.21 -2.43 5.82
N PRO A 194 44.04 -2.83 7.10
CA PRO A 194 45.16 -3.19 7.96
C PRO A 194 46.05 -4.25 7.31
N GLY A 195 47.37 -4.05 7.36
CA GLY A 195 48.37 -4.90 6.70
C GLY A 195 48.69 -4.53 5.24
N TYR A 196 47.81 -3.84 4.52
CA TYR A 196 48.01 -3.48 3.10
C TYR A 196 48.57 -2.07 2.91
N ARG A 197 48.99 -1.76 1.67
CA ARG A 197 49.29 -0.38 1.24
C ARG A 197 47.98 0.41 1.05
N PRO A 198 47.90 1.65 1.57
CA PRO A 198 46.75 2.52 1.34
C PRO A 198 46.68 3.00 -0.11
N ILE A 199 45.48 3.11 -0.67
CA ILE A 199 45.24 3.60 -2.03
C ILE A 199 44.74 5.04 -1.96
N TYR A 200 45.45 5.97 -2.61
CA TYR A 200 45.06 7.38 -2.68
C TYR A 200 44.28 7.71 -3.95
N LEU A 201 43.11 8.30 -3.77
CA LEU A 201 42.19 8.74 -4.82
C LEU A 201 41.83 10.22 -4.63
N MET A 202 41.57 10.91 -5.73
CA MET A 202 41.13 12.31 -5.75
C MET A 202 39.89 12.46 -6.65
N ALA A 203 38.86 13.11 -6.12
CA ALA A 203 37.62 13.45 -6.84
C ALA A 203 37.68 14.85 -7.45
N LYS A 204 36.79 15.14 -8.43
CA LYS A 204 36.78 16.42 -9.15
C LYS A 204 36.28 17.60 -8.30
N SER A 205 35.39 17.35 -7.36
CA SER A 205 34.76 18.34 -6.47
C SER A 205 34.45 17.70 -5.11
N GLU A 206 34.14 18.53 -4.12
CA GLU A 206 33.75 18.08 -2.78
C GLU A 206 32.42 17.29 -2.77
N ALA A 207 31.46 17.67 -3.63
CA ALA A 207 30.23 16.91 -3.81
C ALA A 207 30.50 15.50 -4.37
N ASP A 208 31.40 15.39 -5.35
CA ASP A 208 31.77 14.10 -5.95
C ASP A 208 32.62 13.26 -4.96
N LEU A 209 33.49 13.89 -4.17
CA LEU A 209 34.20 13.26 -3.05
C LEU A 209 33.22 12.59 -2.09
N ASN A 210 32.24 13.34 -1.59
CA ASN A 210 31.24 12.82 -0.66
C ASN A 210 30.45 11.66 -1.28
N LEU A 211 29.95 11.79 -2.51
CA LEU A 211 29.23 10.72 -3.20
C LEU A 211 30.07 9.44 -3.39
N TRP A 212 31.35 9.57 -3.76
CA TRP A 212 32.27 8.43 -3.85
C TRP A 212 32.53 7.79 -2.49
N MET A 213 32.82 8.59 -1.46
CA MET A 213 33.05 8.08 -0.12
C MET A 213 31.81 7.41 0.47
N THR A 214 30.59 7.94 0.26
CA THR A 214 29.33 7.28 0.66
C THR A 214 29.22 5.90 0.03
N SER A 215 29.36 5.84 -1.29
CA SER A 215 29.17 4.60 -2.07
C SER A 215 30.19 3.53 -1.68
N LEU A 216 31.46 3.91 -1.52
CA LEU A 216 32.53 3.01 -1.12
C LEU A 216 32.38 2.57 0.35
N THR A 217 31.93 3.46 1.25
CA THR A 217 31.73 3.11 2.67
C THR A 217 30.52 2.19 2.84
N SER A 218 29.46 2.40 2.06
CA SER A 218 28.30 1.49 1.96
C SER A 218 28.74 0.12 1.42
N ALA A 219 29.51 0.07 0.33
CA ALA A 219 30.04 -1.17 -0.24
C ALA A 219 31.11 -1.88 0.61
N ALA A 220 31.72 -1.21 1.59
CA ALA A 220 32.66 -1.84 2.51
C ALA A 220 31.99 -2.68 3.62
N MET A 221 30.69 -2.46 3.86
CA MET A 221 29.90 -3.20 4.85
C MET A 221 29.63 -4.63 4.34
N ALA A 222 29.92 -5.64 5.17
CA ALA A 222 29.63 -7.02 4.81
C ALA A 222 28.12 -7.30 4.78
N THR A 223 27.64 -8.00 3.75
CA THR A 223 26.24 -8.40 3.58
C THR A 223 26.03 -9.91 3.77
N THR A 224 24.78 -10.35 3.76
CA THR A 224 24.34 -11.74 3.63
C THR A 224 24.73 -12.31 2.25
N THR A 225 24.68 -13.63 2.08
CA THR A 225 25.05 -14.28 0.80
C THR A 225 24.14 -13.88 -0.36
N ASP A 226 22.87 -13.59 -0.09
CA ASP A 226 21.93 -13.04 -1.08
C ASP A 226 22.07 -11.52 -1.28
N ARG A 227 23.06 -10.90 -0.61
CA ARG A 227 23.40 -9.47 -0.63
C ARG A 227 22.28 -8.53 -0.17
N LYS A 228 21.17 -9.03 0.38
CA LYS A 228 20.02 -8.18 0.75
C LYS A 228 20.19 -7.46 2.07
N MET A 229 20.87 -8.07 3.04
CA MET A 229 20.93 -7.58 4.41
C MET A 229 22.36 -7.41 4.92
N LEU A 230 22.56 -6.47 5.84
CA LEU A 230 23.85 -6.28 6.49
C LEU A 230 24.17 -7.44 7.45
N LYS A 231 25.36 -8.04 7.30
CA LYS A 231 25.84 -9.14 8.14
C LYS A 231 26.43 -8.61 9.45
N VAL A 232 25.56 -8.41 10.43
CA VAL A 232 25.94 -8.03 11.80
C VAL A 232 26.84 -9.10 12.42
N ARG A 233 28.01 -8.70 12.93
CA ARG A 233 28.94 -9.56 13.67
C ARG A 233 29.15 -8.99 15.07
N GLY A 234 28.87 -9.76 16.12
CA GLY A 234 28.98 -9.35 17.52
C GLY A 234 27.67 -8.89 18.16
N ASN A 235 27.76 -8.21 19.32
CA ASN A 235 26.59 -7.73 20.06
C ASN A 235 25.81 -6.67 19.26
N ILE A 236 24.50 -6.88 19.11
CA ILE A 236 23.53 -6.01 18.44
C ILE A 236 23.40 -4.63 19.08
N GLU A 237 23.54 -4.51 20.40
CA GLU A 237 23.34 -3.27 21.16
C GLU A 237 24.29 -2.15 20.69
N LYS A 238 25.50 -2.52 20.24
CA LYS A 238 26.48 -1.58 19.67
C LYS A 238 26.02 -0.86 18.39
N LEU A 239 24.91 -1.30 17.78
CA LEU A 239 24.30 -0.62 16.64
C LEU A 239 23.32 0.49 17.08
N PHE A 240 22.80 0.42 18.31
CA PHE A 240 21.95 1.46 18.90
C PHE A 240 22.77 2.72 19.20
N ASP A 241 23.97 2.56 19.77
CA ASP A 241 24.94 3.63 20.12
C ASP A 241 25.57 4.36 18.91
N THR A 242 24.92 4.31 17.75
CA THR A 242 25.32 5.03 16.55
C THR A 242 24.86 6.50 16.62
N PRO A 243 25.69 7.47 16.19
CA PRO A 243 25.37 8.89 16.29
C PRO A 243 24.10 9.24 15.50
N ALA A 244 23.48 10.37 15.84
CA ALA A 244 22.39 10.93 15.05
C ALA A 244 22.84 11.16 13.60
N LEU A 245 21.93 10.94 12.66
CA LEU A 245 22.25 11.00 11.22
C LEU A 245 22.54 12.42 10.74
N GLU A 246 22.08 13.43 11.47
CA GLU A 246 22.37 14.85 11.21
C GLU A 246 23.81 15.21 11.60
N ASP A 247 24.23 14.82 12.80
CA ASP A 247 25.60 14.98 13.33
C ASP A 247 26.66 14.19 12.53
N ALA A 248 26.24 13.12 11.85
CA ALA A 248 27.12 12.30 11.04
C ALA A 248 27.65 13.05 9.80
N LEU A 249 28.97 12.95 9.57
CA LEU A 249 29.63 13.42 8.35
C LEU A 249 28.90 12.92 7.10
N PRO A 250 28.73 13.74 6.03
CA PRO A 250 27.87 13.40 4.89
C PRO A 250 28.11 12.01 4.29
N TYR A 251 29.38 11.60 4.13
CA TYR A 251 29.74 10.30 3.58
C TYR A 251 29.49 9.09 4.51
N LYS A 252 29.24 9.31 5.81
CA LYS A 252 28.92 8.26 6.79
C LYS A 252 27.42 8.08 7.02
N ARG A 253 26.56 8.96 6.49
CA ARG A 253 25.11 8.95 6.77
C ARG A 253 24.45 7.65 6.30
N ALA A 254 24.71 7.21 5.07
CA ALA A 254 24.19 5.92 4.57
C ALA A 254 24.72 4.72 5.38
N TYR A 255 25.99 4.76 5.79
CA TYR A 255 26.59 3.72 6.64
C TYR A 255 25.86 3.60 7.99
N TYR A 256 25.65 4.70 8.71
CA TYR A 256 24.92 4.67 9.99
C TYR A 256 23.43 4.37 9.80
N PHE A 257 22.80 4.85 8.73
CA PHE A 257 21.40 4.52 8.41
C PHE A 257 21.23 3.00 8.26
N ARG A 258 22.11 2.34 7.48
CA ARG A 258 22.10 0.88 7.31
C ARG A 258 22.38 0.13 8.62
N GLN A 259 23.23 0.67 9.51
CA GLN A 259 23.41 0.11 10.87
C GLN A 259 22.14 0.23 11.72
N LYS A 260 21.45 1.38 11.70
CA LYS A 260 20.19 1.60 12.43
C LYS A 260 19.06 0.72 11.87
N VAL A 261 18.95 0.57 10.54
CA VAL A 261 18.04 -0.42 9.90
C VAL A 261 18.36 -1.84 10.38
N ALA A 262 19.64 -2.22 10.41
CA ALA A 262 20.06 -3.54 10.88
C ALA A 262 19.78 -3.77 12.38
N PHE A 263 19.84 -2.74 13.22
CA PHE A 263 19.41 -2.80 14.63
C PHE A 263 17.90 -3.11 14.73
N CYS A 264 17.08 -2.40 13.95
CA CYS A 264 15.61 -2.49 13.99
C CYS A 264 15.02 -3.84 13.55
N LEU A 265 15.79 -4.69 12.85
CA LEU A 265 15.31 -5.98 12.36
C LEU A 265 14.91 -6.92 13.51
N PRO A 266 13.70 -7.51 13.46
CA PRO A 266 13.30 -8.56 14.40
C PRO A 266 14.16 -9.82 14.14
N ARG A 267 14.52 -10.54 15.21
CA ARG A 267 15.43 -11.70 15.14
C ARG A 267 14.80 -12.86 15.90
N PRO A 268 13.94 -13.69 15.29
CA PRO A 268 13.12 -14.66 16.00
C PRO A 268 13.89 -15.64 16.90
N THR A 269 15.14 -15.98 16.56
CA THR A 269 15.99 -16.86 17.38
C THR A 269 16.62 -16.17 18.60
N TYR A 270 16.78 -14.84 18.57
CA TYR A 270 17.32 -14.04 19.67
C TYR A 270 16.19 -13.46 20.52
N ASP A 271 15.21 -12.83 19.87
CA ASP A 271 14.07 -12.18 20.52
C ASP A 271 13.26 -13.16 21.39
N ARG A 272 13.20 -14.46 21.03
CA ARG A 272 12.57 -15.53 21.83
C ARG A 272 13.37 -15.98 23.06
N THR A 273 14.63 -15.56 23.21
CA THR A 273 15.47 -15.90 24.38
C THR A 273 15.44 -14.83 25.47
N LEU A 274 14.85 -13.67 25.17
CA LEU A 274 14.70 -12.54 26.08
C LEU A 274 13.50 -12.74 27.01
N SER A 275 13.50 -12.07 28.17
CA SER A 275 12.27 -11.94 28.97
C SER A 275 11.28 -10.98 28.28
N ALA A 276 10.01 -11.02 28.69
CA ALA A 276 9.00 -10.10 28.17
C ALA A 276 9.38 -8.62 28.40
N ALA A 277 10.01 -8.29 29.53
CA ALA A 277 10.48 -6.94 29.84
C ALA A 277 11.67 -6.52 28.97
N ASP A 278 12.66 -7.39 28.77
CA ASP A 278 13.83 -7.07 27.91
C ASP A 278 13.40 -6.92 26.44
N LEU A 279 12.45 -7.74 25.98
CA LEU A 279 11.88 -7.64 24.64
C LEU A 279 11.07 -6.35 24.46
N PHE A 280 10.33 -5.92 25.49
CA PHE A 280 9.62 -4.66 25.50
C PHE A 280 10.58 -3.46 25.40
N GLU A 281 11.63 -3.41 26.22
CA GLU A 281 12.64 -2.34 26.18
C GLU A 281 13.40 -2.34 24.84
N LEU A 282 13.71 -3.53 24.29
CA LEU A 282 14.32 -3.64 22.96
C LEU A 282 13.40 -3.10 21.86
N ASN A 283 12.10 -3.42 21.91
CA ASN A 283 11.13 -2.92 20.95
C ASN A 283 10.88 -1.41 21.09
N GLU A 284 10.98 -0.83 22.28
CA GLU A 284 10.94 0.64 22.49
C GLU A 284 12.15 1.33 21.85
N LYS A 285 13.35 0.77 22.03
CA LYS A 285 14.58 1.23 21.34
C LYS A 285 14.46 1.08 19.82
N ARG A 286 13.89 -0.03 19.33
CA ARG A 286 13.60 -0.25 17.90
C ARG A 286 12.62 0.81 17.38
N LEU A 287 11.48 1.00 18.04
CA LEU A 287 10.47 2.01 17.69
C LEU A 287 11.07 3.41 17.60
N THR A 288 11.79 3.85 18.65
CA THR A 288 12.48 5.14 18.66
C THR A 288 13.43 5.29 17.47
N THR A 289 14.22 4.25 17.18
CA THR A 289 15.14 4.25 16.02
C THR A 289 14.41 4.28 14.68
N ILE A 290 13.25 3.61 14.55
CA ILE A 290 12.42 3.65 13.33
C ILE A 290 11.80 5.05 13.16
N CYS A 291 11.38 5.71 14.24
CA CYS A 291 10.93 7.10 14.23
C CYS A 291 12.04 8.07 13.76
N ASP A 292 13.25 7.93 14.29
CA ASP A 292 14.41 8.73 13.84
C ASP A 292 14.70 8.54 12.34
N LEU A 293 14.66 7.28 11.86
CA LEU A 293 14.82 6.97 10.44
C LEU A 293 13.70 7.60 9.59
N ASN A 294 12.47 7.61 10.11
CA ASN A 294 11.30 8.23 9.48
C ASN A 294 11.51 9.74 9.30
N SER A 295 11.81 10.47 10.37
CA SER A 295 12.05 11.92 10.35
C SER A 295 13.25 12.27 9.47
N TYR A 296 14.29 11.43 9.47
CA TYR A 296 15.45 11.63 8.60
C TYR A 296 15.10 11.45 7.11
N CYS A 297 14.24 10.49 6.77
CA CYS A 297 13.76 10.32 5.39
C CYS A 297 12.90 11.51 4.91
N ASP A 298 12.16 12.16 5.80
CA ASP A 298 11.39 13.37 5.47
C ASP A 298 12.29 14.57 5.21
N ALA A 299 13.29 14.80 6.08
CA ALA A 299 14.23 15.91 5.94
C ALA A 299 15.23 15.71 4.79
N PHE A 300 15.69 14.47 4.56
CA PHE A 300 16.76 14.14 3.60
C PHE A 300 16.37 12.97 2.67
N PRO A 301 15.29 13.07 1.87
CA PRO A 301 14.76 11.96 1.09
C PRO A 301 15.76 11.38 0.07
N MET A 302 16.81 12.11 -0.31
CA MET A 302 17.89 11.62 -1.18
C MET A 302 18.68 10.43 -0.60
N ILE A 303 18.54 10.14 0.71
CA ILE A 303 19.14 8.95 1.34
C ILE A 303 18.61 7.64 0.73
N LEU A 304 17.36 7.65 0.25
CA LEU A 304 16.70 6.52 -0.42
C LEU A 304 17.21 6.29 -1.86
N GLY A 305 18.18 7.08 -2.32
CA GLY A 305 18.84 6.88 -3.61
C GLY A 305 19.96 5.83 -3.60
N ASP A 306 20.39 5.30 -2.43
CA ASP A 306 21.27 4.13 -2.34
C ASP A 306 20.42 2.85 -2.51
N PRO A 307 20.59 2.07 -3.59
CA PRO A 307 19.76 0.88 -3.85
C PRO A 307 19.88 -0.20 -2.77
N GLN A 308 21.05 -0.33 -2.14
CA GLN A 308 21.29 -1.33 -1.10
C GLN A 308 20.53 -0.95 0.18
N LEU A 309 20.59 0.33 0.55
CA LEU A 309 19.82 0.88 1.67
C LEU A 309 18.31 0.73 1.43
N PHE A 310 17.85 0.96 0.20
CA PHE A 310 16.45 0.81 -0.17
C PHE A 310 15.95 -0.64 -0.03
N ILE A 311 16.75 -1.63 -0.44
CA ILE A 311 16.45 -3.06 -0.25
C ILE A 311 16.39 -3.41 1.24
N GLU A 312 17.38 -2.97 2.03
CA GLU A 312 17.44 -3.23 3.47
C GLU A 312 16.24 -2.62 4.22
N LEU A 313 15.82 -1.42 3.82
CA LEU A 313 14.65 -0.73 4.36
C LEU A 313 13.34 -1.46 4.02
N LEU A 314 13.13 -1.85 2.76
CA LEU A 314 11.95 -2.62 2.37
C LEU A 314 11.88 -4.00 3.05
N HIS A 315 13.03 -4.63 3.29
CA HIS A 315 13.08 -5.88 4.05
C HIS A 315 12.69 -5.66 5.52
N LEU A 316 13.23 -4.62 6.18
CA LEU A 316 12.85 -4.24 7.55
C LEU A 316 11.34 -4.03 7.68
N ILE A 317 10.75 -3.23 6.77
CA ILE A 317 9.30 -2.99 6.71
C ILE A 317 8.56 -4.32 6.54
N GLY A 318 8.97 -5.14 5.56
CA GLY A 318 8.35 -6.43 5.25
C GLY A 318 8.34 -7.40 6.43
N CYS A 319 9.40 -7.41 7.26
CA CYS A 319 9.47 -8.23 8.47
C CYS A 319 8.44 -7.87 9.54
N TYR A 320 7.93 -6.63 9.57
CA TYR A 320 6.89 -6.21 10.51
C TYR A 320 5.48 -6.28 9.92
N ILE A 321 5.27 -5.78 8.70
CA ILE A 321 3.92 -5.70 8.13
C ILE A 321 3.40 -7.06 7.66
N PHE A 322 4.25 -7.90 7.03
CA PHE A 322 3.80 -9.17 6.42
C PHE A 322 3.71 -10.30 7.43
N ARG A 323 2.53 -10.42 8.05
CA ARG A 323 2.18 -11.42 9.05
C ARG A 323 0.86 -12.13 8.71
N PRO A 324 0.67 -13.39 9.13
CA PRO A 324 -0.62 -14.06 9.00
C PRO A 324 -1.63 -13.48 10.00
N PHE A 325 -2.91 -13.52 9.64
CA PHE A 325 -4.02 -13.25 10.55
C PHE A 325 -4.71 -14.58 10.91
N ALA A 326 -5.29 -14.67 12.10
CA ALA A 326 -6.12 -15.80 12.47
C ALA A 326 -7.42 -15.78 11.65
N ILE A 327 -7.88 -16.95 11.19
CA ILE A 327 -9.19 -17.08 10.56
C ILE A 327 -10.24 -17.05 11.67
N VAL A 328 -10.86 -15.89 11.87
CA VAL A 328 -12.02 -15.74 12.75
C VAL A 328 -13.25 -16.24 11.97
N GLN A 329 -13.94 -17.25 12.49
CA GLN A 329 -15.21 -17.71 11.90
C GLN A 329 -16.30 -16.68 12.21
N SER A 330 -17.19 -16.40 11.24
CA SER A 330 -18.31 -15.48 11.49
C SER A 330 -19.31 -16.12 12.44
N ASN A 331 -19.51 -15.51 13.61
CA ASN A 331 -20.44 -16.00 14.63
C ASN A 331 -21.93 -15.79 14.26
N ALA A 332 -22.22 -15.01 13.21
CA ALA A 332 -23.57 -14.84 12.69
C ALA A 332 -23.54 -14.61 11.16
N PRO A 333 -24.52 -15.12 10.39
CA PRO A 333 -24.59 -14.93 8.94
C PRO A 333 -24.96 -13.50 8.51
N SER A 334 -25.46 -12.64 9.42
CA SER A 334 -25.86 -11.25 9.14
C SER A 334 -24.97 -10.20 9.77
N ASN A 335 -24.29 -10.51 10.89
CA ASN A 335 -23.39 -9.59 11.58
C ASN A 335 -21.96 -9.99 11.27
N ILE A 336 -21.46 -9.54 10.13
CA ILE A 336 -20.05 -9.74 9.78
C ILE A 336 -19.30 -8.51 10.29
N PHE A 337 -18.44 -8.75 11.29
CA PHE A 337 -17.58 -7.76 11.94
C PHE A 337 -18.33 -6.76 12.84
N VAL A 338 -18.68 -7.23 14.06
CA VAL A 338 -18.62 -6.32 15.21
C VAL A 338 -17.14 -6.02 15.42
N ASP A 339 -16.68 -4.83 15.00
CA ASP A 339 -15.42 -4.27 15.52
C ASP A 339 -15.53 -4.27 17.06
N GLU A 340 -14.46 -4.61 17.77
CA GLU A 340 -14.38 -4.48 19.24
C GLU A 340 -14.43 -2.99 19.65
N SER A 341 -15.64 -2.45 19.55
CA SER A 341 -16.00 -1.07 19.82
C SER A 341 -16.32 -0.96 21.30
N GLY A 342 -15.27 -0.93 22.13
CA GLY A 342 -15.35 -0.55 23.55
C GLY A 342 -16.37 -1.31 24.38
N GLY A 343 -16.01 -2.53 24.83
CA GLY A 343 -16.80 -3.30 25.80
C GLY A 343 -16.69 -2.77 27.23
N GLU A 344 -17.16 -1.56 27.50
CA GLU A 344 -17.71 -1.23 28.82
C GLU A 344 -19.14 -1.82 28.91
N ASP A 345 -19.44 -2.42 30.07
CA ASP A 345 -20.66 -3.16 30.45
C ASP A 345 -20.84 -4.62 29.99
N GLY A 346 -20.63 -5.55 30.95
CA GLY A 346 -20.97 -6.98 30.84
C GLY A 346 -20.20 -7.84 31.83
N ASN A 347 -20.81 -8.19 32.98
CA ASN A 347 -20.17 -8.98 34.04
C ASN A 347 -19.55 -10.31 33.53
N PRO A 348 -18.32 -10.67 33.94
CA PRO A 348 -17.75 -11.97 33.62
C PRO A 348 -18.46 -13.11 34.39
N PRO A 349 -18.61 -14.30 33.78
CA PRO A 349 -19.15 -15.46 34.48
C PRO A 349 -18.18 -15.95 35.56
N MET A 350 -18.71 -16.27 36.75
CA MET A 350 -17.88 -16.82 37.82
C MET A 350 -17.47 -18.28 37.55
N SER A 351 -16.18 -18.51 37.34
CA SER A 351 -15.58 -19.84 37.54
C SER A 351 -14.17 -19.75 38.13
N ASN A 352 -14.09 -20.07 39.44
CA ASN A 352 -12.94 -20.47 40.25
C ASN A 352 -11.50 -20.29 39.72
N GLY A 353 -10.68 -19.62 40.55
CA GLY A 353 -9.55 -20.36 41.14
C GLY A 353 -8.15 -20.09 40.59
N GLY A 354 -7.82 -18.87 40.22
CA GLY A 354 -6.44 -18.44 39.96
C GLY A 354 -6.30 -16.93 40.11
N GLY A 355 -5.41 -16.48 41.00
CA GLY A 355 -5.25 -15.05 41.28
C GLY A 355 -4.57 -14.30 40.14
N VAL A 356 -5.35 -13.61 39.31
CA VAL A 356 -4.86 -12.56 38.40
C VAL A 356 -4.96 -11.24 39.16
N ASN A 357 -3.88 -10.45 39.19
CA ASN A 357 -3.89 -9.18 39.92
C ASN A 357 -4.71 -8.13 39.14
N PRO A 358 -5.52 -7.29 39.79
CA PRO A 358 -6.25 -6.21 39.11
C PRO A 358 -5.37 -5.17 38.39
N ILE A 359 -4.06 -5.18 38.67
CA ILE A 359 -3.04 -4.33 38.05
C ILE A 359 -2.67 -4.78 36.63
N ASP A 360 -2.81 -6.06 36.29
CA ASP A 360 -2.39 -6.59 34.98
C ASP A 360 -3.25 -5.99 33.84
N LYS A 361 -4.54 -5.72 34.09
CA LYS A 361 -5.46 -5.05 33.15
C LYS A 361 -5.13 -3.58 32.81
N TYR A 362 -4.28 -2.91 33.58
CA TYR A 362 -3.78 -1.57 33.23
C TYR A 362 -2.44 -1.62 32.48
N SER A 363 -1.87 -2.81 32.26
CA SER A 363 -0.62 -3.01 31.52
C SER A 363 -0.82 -3.17 30.00
N ASP A 364 -2.04 -3.47 29.54
CA ASP A 364 -2.36 -3.68 28.11
C ASP A 364 -2.06 -2.44 27.24
N TYR A 365 -2.07 -1.24 27.86
CA TYR A 365 -1.61 0.02 27.28
C TYR A 365 -0.14 0.00 26.76
N THR A 366 0.66 -1.00 27.15
CA THR A 366 2.10 -1.04 26.81
C THR A 366 2.38 -1.77 25.49
N ILE A 367 2.05 -3.06 25.37
CA ILE A 367 2.53 -3.91 24.27
C ILE A 367 1.77 -3.65 22.97
N GLU A 368 0.44 -3.50 23.03
CA GLU A 368 -0.36 -3.30 21.82
C GLU A 368 -0.06 -1.94 21.18
N GLU A 369 -0.01 -0.87 21.98
CA GLU A 369 0.37 0.47 21.50
C GLU A 369 1.79 0.51 20.93
N GLN A 370 2.76 -0.16 21.58
CA GLN A 370 4.13 -0.28 21.05
C GLN A 370 4.14 -1.03 19.71
N SER A 371 3.41 -2.13 19.60
CA SER A 371 3.32 -2.93 18.37
C SER A 371 2.67 -2.14 17.23
N TRP A 372 1.61 -1.38 17.53
CA TRP A 372 0.99 -0.46 16.58
C TRP A 372 1.96 0.68 16.20
N GLY A 373 2.68 1.25 17.15
CA GLY A 373 3.68 2.30 16.90
C GLY A 373 4.73 1.86 15.89
N ILE A 374 5.24 0.62 16.03
CA ILE A 374 6.17 0.02 15.07
C ILE A 374 5.50 -0.17 13.70
N LEU A 375 4.30 -0.78 13.65
CA LEU A 375 3.56 -1.01 12.40
C LEU A 375 3.27 0.29 11.65
N SER A 376 2.74 1.31 12.33
CA SER A 376 2.46 2.64 11.80
C SER A 376 3.73 3.26 11.22
N SER A 377 4.83 3.23 11.97
CA SER A 377 6.12 3.77 11.53
C SER A 377 6.68 3.02 10.31
N CYS A 378 6.47 1.70 10.21
CA CYS A 378 6.82 0.91 9.03
C CYS A 378 5.95 1.25 7.81
N TYR A 379 4.66 1.53 7.99
CA TYR A 379 3.80 2.02 6.90
C TYR A 379 4.19 3.41 6.42
N ASP A 380 4.59 4.32 7.33
CA ASP A 380 5.09 5.65 6.97
C ASP A 380 6.40 5.58 6.18
N LEU A 381 7.35 4.72 6.60
CA LEU A 381 8.57 4.44 5.83
C LEU A 381 8.27 3.83 4.46
N LEU A 382 7.29 2.93 4.37
CA LEU A 382 6.85 2.33 3.11
C LEU A 382 6.27 3.39 2.18
N LEU A 383 5.44 4.30 2.69
CA LEU A 383 4.88 5.39 1.91
C LEU A 383 5.99 6.29 1.34
N LYS A 384 6.98 6.66 2.17
CA LYS A 384 8.15 7.46 1.75
C LYS A 384 9.01 6.74 0.70
N ALA A 385 9.21 5.42 0.84
CA ALA A 385 9.90 4.61 -0.16
C ALA A 385 9.13 4.59 -1.50
N ILE A 386 7.80 4.43 -1.47
CA ILE A 386 6.94 4.48 -2.66
C ILE A 386 6.96 5.88 -3.30
N GLU A 387 6.98 6.95 -2.51
CA GLU A 387 7.06 8.32 -3.06
C GLU A 387 8.42 8.64 -3.68
N HIS A 388 9.50 8.07 -3.14
CA HIS A 388 10.85 8.20 -3.70
C HIS A 388 11.04 7.42 -5.00
N ILE A 389 10.23 6.40 -5.29
CA ILE A 389 10.43 5.48 -6.43
C ILE A 389 10.60 6.20 -7.79
N ASP A 390 9.97 7.37 -7.95
CA ASP A 390 10.05 8.18 -9.18
C ASP A 390 11.42 8.83 -9.41
N LYS A 391 12.26 8.92 -8.38
CA LYS A 391 13.62 9.44 -8.45
C LYS A 391 14.64 8.36 -8.81
N LEU A 392 14.26 7.08 -8.72
CA LEU A 392 15.08 5.93 -9.09
C LEU A 392 15.00 5.63 -10.59
N GLU A 393 15.99 4.93 -11.13
CA GLU A 393 16.06 4.59 -12.55
C GLU A 393 14.90 3.67 -12.99
N LYS A 394 14.23 4.01 -14.10
CA LYS A 394 12.93 3.42 -14.52
C LYS A 394 12.94 1.89 -14.63
N HIS A 395 14.08 1.28 -14.97
CA HIS A 395 14.19 -0.17 -15.17
C HIS A 395 14.24 -0.94 -13.84
N VAL A 396 14.88 -0.39 -12.79
CA VAL A 396 15.04 -1.02 -11.47
C VAL A 396 13.78 -0.90 -10.60
N ARG A 397 12.92 0.11 -10.83
CA ARG A 397 11.71 0.38 -9.99
C ARG A 397 10.84 -0.85 -9.72
N LYS A 398 10.62 -1.69 -10.73
CA LYS A 398 9.80 -2.91 -10.63
C LYS A 398 10.45 -4.01 -9.78
N GLU A 399 11.77 -3.98 -9.60
CA GLU A 399 12.53 -5.02 -8.89
C GLU A 399 12.40 -4.88 -7.37
N PHE A 400 12.34 -3.64 -6.86
CA PHE A 400 12.08 -3.36 -5.45
C PHE A 400 10.68 -3.81 -4.98
N PHE A 401 9.70 -3.78 -5.89
CA PHE A 401 8.31 -4.17 -5.62
C PHE A 401 7.91 -5.36 -6.53
N PRO A 402 8.37 -6.59 -6.22
CA PRO A 402 8.05 -7.78 -7.00
C PRO A 402 6.57 -8.18 -6.88
N LEU A 403 6.07 -9.02 -7.78
CA LEU A 403 4.66 -9.49 -7.76
C LEU A 403 4.26 -10.08 -6.40
N ARG A 404 5.16 -10.86 -5.77
CA ARG A 404 4.97 -11.39 -4.42
C ARG A 404 4.71 -10.31 -3.38
N PHE A 405 5.38 -9.15 -3.46
CA PHE A 405 5.13 -8.03 -2.54
C PHE A 405 3.71 -7.48 -2.73
N ILE A 406 3.23 -7.38 -3.97
CA ILE A 406 1.87 -6.92 -4.27
C ILE A 406 0.82 -7.86 -3.66
N ALA A 407 0.96 -9.17 -3.90
CA ALA A 407 0.05 -10.18 -3.34
C ALA A 407 0.07 -10.17 -1.79
N GLN A 408 1.26 -10.10 -1.18
CA GLN A 408 1.36 -10.02 0.28
C GLN A 408 0.76 -8.72 0.85
N LEU A 409 0.91 -7.57 0.17
CA LEU A 409 0.33 -6.28 0.59
C LEU A 409 -1.19 -6.27 0.48
N VAL A 410 -1.75 -6.81 -0.61
CA VAL A 410 -3.21 -6.91 -0.79
C VAL A 410 -3.81 -7.87 0.24
N ASN A 411 -3.12 -8.98 0.56
CA ASN A 411 -3.56 -9.90 1.61
C ASN A 411 -3.55 -9.28 3.03
N LEU A 412 -2.90 -8.13 3.26
CA LEU A 412 -2.99 -7.41 4.55
C LEU A 412 -4.38 -6.78 4.79
N PHE A 413 -5.22 -6.63 3.77
CA PHE A 413 -6.61 -6.20 3.95
C PHE A 413 -7.51 -7.25 4.65
N LYS A 414 -6.98 -8.45 4.92
CA LYS A 414 -7.56 -9.43 5.87
C LYS A 414 -7.34 -9.04 7.34
N SER A 415 -6.65 -7.94 7.64
CA SER A 415 -6.45 -7.46 9.01
C SER A 415 -7.77 -7.11 9.71
N PRO A 416 -8.01 -7.59 10.94
CA PRO A 416 -9.19 -7.20 11.73
C PRO A 416 -9.13 -5.74 12.19
N SER A 417 -7.95 -5.12 12.27
CA SER A 417 -7.81 -3.72 12.70
C SER A 417 -8.26 -2.75 11.60
N PHE A 418 -9.38 -2.06 11.81
CA PHE A 418 -9.85 -0.98 10.92
C PHE A 418 -8.76 0.09 10.72
N ARG A 419 -8.05 0.47 11.80
CA ARG A 419 -6.95 1.44 11.74
C ARG A 419 -5.85 1.01 10.76
N GLU A 420 -5.52 -0.27 10.72
CA GLU A 420 -4.55 -0.80 9.75
C GLU A 420 -5.09 -0.76 8.32
N ARG A 421 -6.35 -1.18 8.11
CA ARG A 421 -6.99 -1.16 6.79
C ARG A 421 -7.03 0.24 6.18
N GLN A 422 -7.29 1.26 6.99
CA GLN A 422 -7.28 2.66 6.54
C GLN A 422 -5.89 3.16 6.12
N VAL A 423 -4.81 2.72 6.80
CA VAL A 423 -3.43 3.02 6.38
C VAL A 423 -3.05 2.25 5.11
N LEU A 424 -3.36 0.95 5.06
CA LEU A 424 -3.17 0.09 3.89
C LEU A 424 -3.86 0.64 2.64
N LYS A 425 -5.06 1.20 2.79
CA LYS A 425 -5.80 1.88 1.71
C LYS A 425 -4.94 2.97 1.05
N GLY A 426 -4.37 3.86 1.86
CA GLY A 426 -3.49 4.93 1.38
C GLY A 426 -2.20 4.40 0.73
N VAL A 427 -1.57 3.39 1.33
CA VAL A 427 -0.34 2.76 0.82
C VAL A 427 -0.56 2.08 -0.54
N LEU A 428 -1.60 1.24 -0.67
CA LEU A 428 -1.89 0.51 -1.91
C LEU A 428 -2.34 1.46 -3.03
N HIS A 429 -3.14 2.49 -2.72
CA HIS A 429 -3.52 3.53 -3.69
C HIS A 429 -2.31 4.34 -4.18
N ARG A 430 -1.43 4.77 -3.27
CA ARG A 430 -0.19 5.47 -3.62
C ARG A 430 0.73 4.61 -4.48
N LEU A 431 0.85 3.31 -4.17
CA LEU A 431 1.62 2.35 -4.95
C LEU A 431 1.06 2.18 -6.37
N TYR A 432 -0.26 2.04 -6.51
CA TYR A 432 -0.94 1.97 -7.81
C TYR A 432 -0.71 3.23 -8.66
N TYR A 433 -0.80 4.41 -8.04
CA TYR A 433 -0.59 5.67 -8.73
C TYR A 433 0.86 5.79 -9.23
N LYS A 434 1.84 5.57 -8.34
CA LYS A 434 3.28 5.76 -8.56
C LYS A 434 3.90 4.70 -9.47
N LEU A 435 3.66 3.41 -9.19
CA LEU A 435 4.30 2.31 -9.91
C LEU A 435 3.42 1.77 -11.02
N THR A 436 3.34 2.53 -12.13
CA THR A 436 2.51 2.20 -13.32
C THR A 436 2.72 0.77 -13.82
N GLN A 437 3.97 0.28 -13.75
CA GLN A 437 4.42 -1.08 -14.13
C GLN A 437 3.76 -2.22 -13.31
N ARG A 438 3.12 -1.93 -12.17
CA ARG A 438 2.44 -2.91 -11.32
C ARG A 438 0.91 -2.77 -11.30
N ARG A 439 0.33 -1.83 -12.07
CA ARG A 439 -1.13 -1.58 -12.07
C ARG A 439 -1.98 -2.79 -12.43
N SER A 440 -1.60 -3.56 -13.46
CA SER A 440 -2.31 -4.80 -13.84
C SER A 440 -2.24 -5.84 -12.71
N ALA A 441 -1.05 -6.07 -12.14
CA ALA A 441 -0.88 -6.98 -11.00
C ALA A 441 -1.74 -6.58 -9.79
N ILE A 442 -1.75 -5.29 -9.42
CA ILE A 442 -2.59 -4.78 -8.31
C ILE A 442 -4.08 -5.04 -8.59
N ARG A 443 -4.58 -4.74 -9.79
CA ARG A 443 -5.98 -5.05 -10.15
C ARG A 443 -6.28 -6.54 -10.10
N LYS A 444 -5.35 -7.39 -10.56
CA LYS A 444 -5.50 -8.85 -10.53
C LYS A 444 -5.59 -9.38 -9.10
N GLU A 445 -4.74 -8.92 -8.18
CA GLU A 445 -4.83 -9.35 -6.78
C GLU A 445 -6.10 -8.85 -6.08
N ILE A 446 -6.57 -7.63 -6.38
CA ILE A 446 -7.87 -7.15 -5.88
C ILE A 446 -9.03 -8.02 -6.42
N ALA A 447 -8.98 -8.38 -7.70
CA ALA A 447 -9.96 -9.28 -8.31
C ALA A 447 -9.95 -10.67 -7.67
N ASN A 448 -8.75 -11.24 -7.43
CA ASN A 448 -8.57 -12.52 -6.74
C ASN A 448 -9.21 -12.50 -5.35
N VAL A 449 -9.01 -11.43 -4.56
CA VAL A 449 -9.64 -11.27 -3.24
C VAL A 449 -11.16 -11.24 -3.35
N PHE A 450 -11.74 -10.55 -4.33
CA PHE A 450 -13.18 -10.56 -4.53
C PHE A 450 -13.70 -11.94 -4.99
N TYR A 451 -12.96 -12.68 -5.82
CA TYR A 451 -13.32 -14.04 -6.19
C TYR A 451 -13.27 -15.01 -4.98
N GLU A 452 -12.19 -14.99 -4.18
CA GLU A 452 -12.06 -15.75 -2.92
C GLU A 452 -13.19 -15.39 -1.94
N TYR A 453 -13.56 -14.11 -1.85
CA TYR A 453 -14.64 -13.65 -0.98
C TYR A 453 -16.02 -14.13 -1.43
N ILE A 454 -16.36 -13.97 -2.72
CA ILE A 454 -17.70 -14.26 -3.25
C ILE A 454 -17.95 -15.77 -3.38
N TYR A 455 -16.96 -16.53 -3.86
CA TYR A 455 -17.18 -17.91 -4.29
C TYR A 455 -16.64 -18.98 -3.33
N GLU A 456 -15.75 -18.63 -2.40
CA GLU A 456 -15.10 -19.60 -1.51
C GLU A 456 -15.35 -19.35 -0.02
N THR A 457 -15.06 -18.14 0.46
CA THR A 457 -14.89 -17.87 1.91
C THR A 457 -16.02 -17.10 2.56
N SER A 458 -16.68 -16.18 1.85
CA SER A 458 -17.64 -15.20 2.40
C SER A 458 -17.12 -14.42 3.63
N ASN A 459 -15.80 -14.34 3.84
CA ASN A 459 -15.18 -13.78 5.04
C ASN A 459 -13.95 -12.93 4.71
N HIS A 460 -14.12 -11.61 4.62
CA HIS A 460 -13.03 -10.67 4.37
C HIS A 460 -13.32 -9.28 4.95
N TYR A 461 -12.44 -8.78 5.82
CA TYR A 461 -12.62 -7.48 6.50
C TYR A 461 -12.53 -6.29 5.54
N GLY A 462 -11.51 -6.24 4.67
CA GLY A 462 -11.18 -5.05 3.88
C GLY A 462 -11.89 -4.89 2.54
N VAL A 463 -13.11 -5.42 2.36
CA VAL A 463 -13.84 -5.29 1.07
C VAL A 463 -14.17 -3.83 0.75
N ALA A 464 -14.60 -3.05 1.76
CA ALA A 464 -14.92 -1.63 1.61
C ALA A 464 -13.70 -0.81 1.16
N GLU A 465 -12.55 -0.96 1.83
CA GLU A 465 -11.35 -0.21 1.50
C GLU A 465 -10.78 -0.57 0.12
N LEU A 466 -10.88 -1.84 -0.30
CA LEU A 466 -10.50 -2.26 -1.65
C LEU A 466 -11.43 -1.67 -2.72
N LEU A 467 -12.74 -1.55 -2.44
CA LEU A 467 -13.69 -0.89 -3.33
C LEU A 467 -13.46 0.63 -3.42
N GLU A 468 -13.07 1.32 -2.35
CA GLU A 468 -12.67 2.75 -2.42
C GLU A 468 -11.50 2.96 -3.38
N ILE A 469 -10.46 2.11 -3.28
CA ILE A 469 -9.31 2.13 -4.20
C ILE A 469 -9.79 1.86 -5.62
N LEU A 470 -10.64 0.84 -5.81
CA LEU A 470 -11.09 0.43 -7.12
C LEU A 470 -11.98 1.49 -7.79
N GLY A 471 -12.87 2.16 -7.07
CA GLY A 471 -13.66 3.28 -7.60
C GLY A 471 -12.78 4.42 -8.11
N SER A 472 -11.72 4.76 -7.35
CA SER A 472 -10.71 5.73 -7.81
C SER A 472 -9.94 5.24 -9.05
N ILE A 473 -9.69 3.94 -9.18
CA ILE A 473 -9.05 3.32 -10.35
C ILE A 473 -9.97 3.36 -11.57
N VAL A 474 -11.27 3.06 -11.42
CA VAL A 474 -12.28 3.05 -12.51
C VAL A 474 -12.47 4.46 -13.08
N ASN A 475 -12.54 5.48 -12.22
CA ASN A 475 -12.53 6.88 -12.66
C ASN A 475 -11.27 7.22 -13.50
N GLY A 476 -10.15 6.55 -13.23
CA GLY A 476 -8.91 6.65 -14.02
C GLY A 476 -8.85 5.82 -15.31
N PHE A 477 -9.89 5.06 -15.68
CA PHE A 477 -9.90 4.29 -16.92
C PHE A 477 -10.02 5.18 -18.16
N ALA A 478 -9.33 4.76 -19.22
CA ALA A 478 -9.50 5.27 -20.57
C ALA A 478 -10.73 4.63 -21.22
N CYS A 479 -11.38 5.38 -22.12
CA CYS A 479 -12.48 4.88 -22.96
C CYS A 479 -11.94 4.61 -24.39
N PRO A 480 -12.39 3.54 -25.08
CA PRO A 480 -13.32 2.51 -24.61
C PRO A 480 -12.73 1.65 -23.48
N ILE A 481 -13.60 1.17 -22.59
CA ILE A 481 -13.19 0.38 -21.43
C ILE A 481 -12.64 -0.97 -21.90
N LYS A 482 -11.49 -1.39 -21.38
CA LYS A 482 -10.88 -2.68 -21.74
C LYS A 482 -11.72 -3.86 -21.24
N GLN A 483 -11.76 -4.94 -22.02
CA GLN A 483 -12.50 -6.15 -21.68
C GLN A 483 -12.14 -6.73 -20.30
N GLU A 484 -10.87 -6.67 -19.88
CA GLU A 484 -10.44 -7.10 -18.53
C GLU A 484 -11.14 -6.34 -17.38
N HIS A 485 -11.60 -5.11 -17.62
CA HIS A 485 -12.35 -4.32 -16.64
C HIS A 485 -13.84 -4.63 -16.67
N ILE A 486 -14.40 -4.92 -17.85
CA ILE A 486 -15.80 -5.37 -17.99
C ILE A 486 -15.97 -6.74 -17.31
N ILE A 487 -15.02 -7.66 -17.48
CA ILE A 487 -15.01 -8.95 -16.79
C ILE A 487 -14.99 -8.75 -15.26
N LEU A 488 -14.21 -7.80 -14.74
CA LEU A 488 -14.18 -7.48 -13.31
C LEU A 488 -15.54 -6.97 -12.81
N LEU A 489 -16.20 -6.10 -13.58
CA LEU A 489 -17.56 -5.64 -13.28
C LEU A 489 -18.56 -6.79 -13.21
N GLU A 490 -18.61 -7.63 -14.25
CA GLU A 490 -19.60 -8.71 -14.37
C GLU A 490 -19.37 -9.89 -13.43
N ARG A 491 -18.11 -10.27 -13.19
CA ARG A 491 -17.74 -11.49 -12.45
C ARG A 491 -17.42 -11.27 -10.98
N ALA A 492 -17.10 -10.04 -10.56
CA ALA A 492 -16.85 -9.70 -9.17
C ALA A 492 -17.82 -8.63 -8.66
N LEU A 493 -17.83 -7.42 -9.24
CA LEU A 493 -18.49 -6.28 -8.62
C LEU A 493 -20.03 -6.39 -8.62
N ILE A 494 -20.64 -6.83 -9.72
CA ILE A 494 -22.07 -7.10 -9.74
C ILE A 494 -22.43 -8.23 -8.75
N PRO A 495 -21.74 -9.40 -8.72
CA PRO A 495 -21.96 -10.43 -7.69
C PRO A 495 -21.73 -10.02 -6.24
N LEU A 496 -20.93 -8.98 -5.92
CA LEU A 496 -20.79 -8.47 -4.54
C LEU A 496 -22.13 -7.99 -3.93
N HIS A 497 -23.14 -7.68 -4.74
CA HIS A 497 -24.49 -7.38 -4.25
C HIS A 497 -25.18 -8.58 -3.59
N SER A 498 -24.79 -9.81 -3.93
CA SER A 498 -25.40 -11.02 -3.37
C SER A 498 -25.01 -11.29 -1.91
N THR A 499 -23.83 -10.86 -1.47
CA THR A 499 -23.24 -11.36 -0.21
C THR A 499 -23.99 -10.85 1.04
N PRO A 500 -23.88 -11.59 2.16
CA PRO A 500 -24.45 -11.16 3.44
C PRO A 500 -23.84 -9.87 4.01
N ALA A 501 -22.54 -9.61 3.81
CA ALA A 501 -21.86 -8.47 4.44
C ALA A 501 -22.12 -7.13 3.74
N PHE A 502 -22.88 -7.10 2.65
CA PHE A 502 -23.11 -5.94 1.77
C PHE A 502 -23.28 -4.59 2.48
N ILE A 503 -23.95 -4.56 3.64
CA ILE A 503 -24.18 -3.34 4.42
C ILE A 503 -22.87 -2.65 4.85
N SER A 504 -21.75 -3.37 5.01
CA SER A 504 -20.46 -2.75 5.39
C SER A 504 -19.74 -2.04 4.24
N TYR A 505 -20.14 -2.26 2.99
CA TYR A 505 -19.44 -1.73 1.80
C TYR A 505 -20.35 -1.18 0.68
N HIS A 506 -21.67 -1.11 0.90
CA HIS A 506 -22.63 -0.78 -0.17
C HIS A 506 -22.36 0.58 -0.83
N GLN A 507 -21.94 1.59 -0.07
CA GLN A 507 -21.65 2.94 -0.60
C GLN A 507 -20.47 2.92 -1.57
N GLN A 508 -19.43 2.15 -1.24
CA GLN A 508 -18.22 1.98 -2.02
C GLN A 508 -18.50 1.16 -3.29
N LEU A 509 -19.42 0.20 -3.23
CA LEU A 509 -19.84 -0.59 -4.38
C LEU A 509 -20.74 0.20 -5.35
N ALA A 510 -21.74 0.91 -4.84
CA ALA A 510 -22.59 1.81 -5.62
C ALA A 510 -21.76 2.88 -6.34
N TYR A 511 -20.79 3.48 -5.64
CA TYR A 511 -19.82 4.38 -6.28
C TYR A 511 -19.07 3.71 -7.43
N CYS A 512 -18.64 2.45 -7.29
CA CYS A 512 -18.03 1.71 -8.40
C CYS A 512 -18.99 1.52 -9.58
N MET A 513 -20.26 1.14 -9.34
CA MET A 513 -21.27 1.00 -10.41
C MET A 513 -21.44 2.33 -11.17
N ILE A 514 -21.64 3.42 -10.45
CA ILE A 514 -21.78 4.78 -11.00
C ILE A 514 -20.54 5.18 -11.83
N GLN A 515 -19.32 4.88 -11.35
CA GLN A 515 -18.10 5.15 -12.11
C GLN A 515 -18.01 4.34 -13.42
N TYR A 516 -18.52 3.10 -13.47
CA TYR A 516 -18.58 2.33 -14.72
C TYR A 516 -19.59 2.93 -15.72
N VAL A 517 -20.82 3.21 -15.30
CA VAL A 517 -21.84 3.78 -16.21
C VAL A 517 -21.47 5.21 -16.65
N SER A 518 -20.83 5.99 -15.78
CA SER A 518 -20.26 7.31 -16.12
C SER A 518 -19.19 7.26 -17.22
N LYS A 519 -18.53 6.10 -17.41
CA LYS A 519 -17.49 5.89 -18.42
C LYS A 519 -18.03 5.27 -19.71
N ASP A 520 -19.06 4.44 -19.61
CA ASP A 520 -19.76 3.78 -20.71
C ASP A 520 -21.21 3.50 -20.30
N HIS A 521 -22.15 4.29 -20.85
CA HIS A 521 -23.58 4.19 -20.50
C HIS A 521 -24.21 2.84 -20.86
N SER A 522 -23.63 2.11 -21.83
CA SER A 522 -24.12 0.78 -22.22
C SER A 522 -23.98 -0.26 -21.08
N LEU A 523 -23.12 0.01 -20.09
CA LEU A 523 -22.97 -0.82 -18.89
C LEU A 523 -24.12 -0.66 -17.88
N PHE A 524 -25.04 0.30 -18.07
CA PHE A 524 -26.26 0.41 -17.27
C PHE A 524 -27.08 -0.90 -17.33
N THR A 525 -27.33 -1.44 -18.54
CA THR A 525 -28.17 -2.63 -18.71
C THR A 525 -27.65 -3.88 -17.98
N PRO A 526 -26.36 -4.29 -18.09
CA PRO A 526 -25.86 -5.43 -17.34
C PRO A 526 -25.83 -5.19 -15.81
N ILE A 527 -25.53 -3.97 -15.34
CA ILE A 527 -25.54 -3.65 -13.90
C ILE A 527 -26.95 -3.82 -13.32
N VAL A 528 -27.96 -3.17 -13.91
CA VAL A 528 -29.34 -3.23 -13.38
C VAL A 528 -29.95 -4.63 -13.55
N ARG A 529 -29.59 -5.38 -14.60
CA ARG A 529 -29.92 -6.82 -14.71
C ARG A 529 -29.31 -7.63 -13.56
N GLY A 530 -28.10 -7.28 -13.14
CA GLY A 530 -27.42 -7.84 -11.98
C GLY A 530 -28.11 -7.53 -10.65
N LEU A 531 -28.49 -6.28 -10.42
CA LEU A 531 -29.26 -5.85 -9.24
C LEU A 531 -30.60 -6.59 -9.15
N LEU A 532 -31.32 -6.74 -10.28
CA LEU A 532 -32.54 -7.53 -10.34
C LEU A 532 -32.33 -9.03 -10.04
N LYS A 533 -31.22 -9.61 -10.52
CA LYS A 533 -30.85 -11.01 -10.24
C LYS A 533 -30.57 -11.25 -8.76
N TYR A 534 -29.95 -10.28 -8.08
CA TYR A 534 -29.58 -10.37 -6.67
C TYR A 534 -30.54 -9.59 -5.74
N TRP A 535 -31.78 -9.33 -6.18
CA TRP A 535 -32.75 -8.54 -5.42
C TRP A 535 -32.96 -9.13 -4.01
N PRO A 536 -32.87 -8.34 -2.94
CA PRO A 536 -32.96 -8.86 -1.57
C PRO A 536 -34.36 -9.40 -1.27
N VAL A 537 -34.41 -10.57 -0.64
CA VAL A 537 -35.65 -11.14 -0.08
C VAL A 537 -35.45 -11.36 1.41
N GLY A 538 -36.36 -10.85 2.23
CA GLY A 538 -36.29 -10.96 3.70
C GLY A 538 -35.35 -9.97 4.40
N ASN A 539 -34.67 -9.07 3.67
CA ASN A 539 -33.87 -7.98 4.24
C ASN A 539 -34.33 -6.63 3.65
N SER A 540 -35.26 -5.98 4.35
CA SER A 540 -35.86 -4.71 3.90
C SER A 540 -34.89 -3.54 3.86
N PHE A 541 -33.88 -3.50 4.74
CA PHE A 541 -32.86 -2.46 4.70
C PHE A 541 -32.01 -2.58 3.42
N LYS A 542 -31.59 -3.81 3.07
CA LYS A 542 -30.86 -4.07 1.83
C LYS A 542 -31.72 -3.75 0.60
N GLU A 543 -33.02 -4.03 0.63
CA GLU A 543 -33.96 -3.66 -0.43
C GLU A 543 -34.07 -2.13 -0.60
N VAL A 544 -34.18 -1.35 0.49
CA VAL A 544 -34.14 0.12 0.43
C VAL A 544 -32.83 0.62 -0.19
N VAL A 545 -31.69 0.02 0.14
CA VAL A 545 -30.38 0.38 -0.44
C VAL A 545 -30.32 0.08 -1.94
N PHE A 546 -30.86 -1.06 -2.40
CA PHE A 546 -30.92 -1.38 -3.84
C PHE A 546 -31.78 -0.37 -4.62
N ILE A 547 -32.87 0.13 -4.02
CA ILE A 547 -33.71 1.18 -4.64
C ILE A 547 -32.95 2.51 -4.70
N VAL A 548 -32.17 2.86 -3.66
CA VAL A 548 -31.30 4.06 -3.68
C VAL A 548 -30.27 3.97 -4.80
N GLU A 549 -29.52 2.87 -4.86
CA GLU A 549 -28.46 2.67 -5.86
C GLU A 549 -29.04 2.67 -7.29
N PHE A 550 -30.21 2.05 -7.49
CA PHE A 550 -30.89 2.11 -8.78
C PHE A 550 -31.31 3.54 -9.17
N GLU A 551 -31.83 4.34 -8.24
CA GLU A 551 -32.21 5.73 -8.55
C GLU A 551 -31.00 6.57 -9.00
N GLU A 552 -29.85 6.41 -8.33
CA GLU A 552 -28.60 7.07 -8.72
C GLU A 552 -28.14 6.61 -10.12
N LEU A 553 -28.30 5.32 -10.47
CA LEU A 553 -27.99 4.81 -11.80
C LEU A 553 -28.90 5.39 -12.91
N LEU A 554 -30.13 5.82 -12.61
CA LEU A 554 -31.03 6.44 -13.60
C LEU A 554 -30.54 7.78 -14.13
N GLU A 555 -29.67 8.49 -13.40
CA GLU A 555 -29.04 9.71 -13.92
C GLU A 555 -28.20 9.44 -15.19
N HIS A 556 -27.73 8.20 -15.36
CA HIS A 556 -26.84 7.80 -16.44
C HIS A 556 -27.50 7.07 -17.62
N VAL A 557 -28.84 7.00 -17.68
CA VAL A 557 -29.56 6.53 -18.88
C VAL A 557 -29.48 7.62 -19.96
N LEU A 558 -28.74 7.35 -21.04
CA LEU A 558 -28.51 8.30 -22.14
C LEU A 558 -29.16 7.88 -23.46
N ALA A 559 -29.60 6.62 -23.58
CA ALA A 559 -30.36 6.14 -24.72
C ALA A 559 -31.51 5.20 -24.29
N GLU A 560 -32.62 5.21 -25.04
CA GLU A 560 -33.77 4.30 -24.86
C GLU A 560 -33.32 2.83 -24.82
N SER A 561 -32.35 2.45 -25.66
CA SER A 561 -31.77 1.11 -25.75
C SER A 561 -31.09 0.60 -24.47
N ASP A 562 -30.63 1.51 -23.61
CA ASP A 562 -29.95 1.15 -22.36
C ASP A 562 -30.95 0.54 -21.37
N PHE A 563 -32.20 1.01 -21.40
CA PHE A 563 -33.21 0.69 -20.40
C PHE A 563 -34.36 -0.16 -20.95
N ASP A 564 -34.75 -0.02 -22.21
CA ASP A 564 -35.87 -0.73 -22.87
C ASP A 564 -35.94 -2.22 -22.49
N LYS A 565 -34.85 -2.96 -22.72
CA LYS A 565 -34.74 -4.42 -22.52
C LYS A 565 -34.97 -4.91 -21.09
N ILE A 566 -34.95 -4.03 -20.09
CA ILE A 566 -35.08 -4.38 -18.66
C ILE A 566 -36.17 -3.57 -17.93
N SER A 567 -36.62 -2.47 -18.53
CA SER A 567 -37.61 -1.52 -18.00
C SER A 567 -38.85 -2.19 -17.41
N ARG A 568 -39.54 -3.05 -18.18
CA ARG A 568 -40.76 -3.75 -17.76
C ARG A 568 -40.54 -4.68 -16.57
N LYS A 569 -39.41 -5.41 -16.53
CA LYS A 569 -39.09 -6.31 -15.39
C LYS A 569 -38.79 -5.51 -14.13
N LEU A 570 -38.11 -4.38 -14.26
CA LEU A 570 -37.82 -3.48 -13.15
C LEU A 570 -39.05 -2.72 -12.65
N ALA A 571 -39.90 -2.23 -13.56
CA ALA A 571 -41.16 -1.57 -13.26
C ALA A 571 -42.06 -2.45 -12.40
N ARG A 572 -42.22 -3.72 -12.79
CA ARG A 572 -42.94 -4.74 -11.99
C ARG A 572 -42.30 -4.95 -10.61
N ARG A 573 -40.96 -5.05 -10.51
CA ARG A 573 -40.27 -5.24 -9.22
C ARG A 573 -40.49 -4.05 -8.29
N LEU A 574 -40.26 -2.82 -8.74
CA LEU A 574 -40.49 -1.62 -7.93
C LEU A 574 -41.97 -1.40 -7.60
N GLY A 575 -42.89 -1.77 -8.51
CA GLY A 575 -44.33 -1.78 -8.26
C GLY A 575 -44.70 -2.71 -7.09
N GLN A 576 -44.14 -3.92 -7.03
CA GLN A 576 -44.29 -4.81 -5.87
C GLN A 576 -43.74 -4.16 -4.58
N CYS A 577 -42.60 -3.47 -4.66
CA CYS A 577 -42.03 -2.76 -3.50
C CYS A 577 -42.96 -1.66 -2.96
N MET A 578 -43.74 -0.95 -3.81
CA MET A 578 -44.76 0.03 -3.37
C MET A 578 -45.83 -0.59 -2.44
N MET A 579 -46.10 -1.89 -2.61
CA MET A 579 -47.08 -2.65 -1.83
C MET A 579 -46.44 -3.41 -0.65
N SER A 580 -45.16 -3.19 -0.37
CA SER A 580 -44.46 -3.85 0.73
C SER A 580 -45.06 -3.46 2.09
N ALA A 581 -45.29 -4.46 2.95
CA ALA A 581 -45.75 -4.23 4.31
C ALA A 581 -44.74 -3.38 5.13
N GLN A 582 -43.45 -3.42 4.78
CA GLN A 582 -42.44 -2.55 5.38
C GLN A 582 -42.51 -1.15 4.74
N PHE A 583 -43.05 -0.19 5.49
CA PHE A 583 -43.32 1.16 4.98
C PHE A 583 -42.10 1.85 4.35
N GLN A 584 -40.88 1.62 4.85
CA GLN A 584 -39.65 2.22 4.31
C GLN A 584 -39.33 1.76 2.88
N VAL A 585 -39.66 0.50 2.55
CA VAL A 585 -39.49 -0.05 1.20
C VAL A 585 -40.52 0.59 0.27
N ALA A 586 -41.80 0.62 0.68
CA ALA A 586 -42.87 1.24 -0.07
C ALA A 586 -42.62 2.75 -0.31
N GLU A 587 -42.20 3.47 0.72
CA GLU A 587 -41.83 4.88 0.66
C GLU A 587 -40.69 5.11 -0.33
N ARG A 588 -39.59 4.36 -0.21
CA ARG A 588 -38.43 4.53 -1.09
C ARG A 588 -38.76 4.18 -2.54
N ALA A 589 -39.54 3.12 -2.76
CA ALA A 589 -40.01 2.71 -4.09
C ALA A 589 -40.83 3.81 -4.75
N ILE A 590 -41.86 4.35 -4.07
CA ILE A 590 -42.69 5.44 -4.61
C ILE A 590 -41.83 6.68 -4.87
N SER A 591 -40.94 7.04 -3.92
CA SER A 591 -40.06 8.20 -4.10
C SER A 591 -39.11 8.07 -5.30
N CYS A 592 -38.67 6.86 -5.64
CA CYS A 592 -37.86 6.60 -6.83
C CYS A 592 -38.60 6.95 -8.13
N TRP A 593 -39.90 6.66 -8.23
CA TRP A 593 -40.72 7.07 -9.38
C TRP A 593 -40.91 8.59 -9.44
N SER A 594 -41.12 9.25 -8.29
CA SER A 594 -41.17 10.72 -8.22
C SER A 594 -39.81 11.43 -8.42
N SER A 595 -38.71 10.69 -8.58
CA SER A 595 -37.37 11.26 -8.73
C SER A 595 -37.23 12.04 -10.04
N THR A 596 -36.39 13.09 -10.03
CA THR A 596 -36.09 13.89 -11.22
C THR A 596 -35.54 13.04 -12.37
N SER A 597 -34.75 12.02 -12.03
CA SER A 597 -34.11 11.10 -12.97
C SER A 597 -35.13 10.17 -13.65
N CYS A 598 -36.06 9.61 -12.87
CA CYS A 598 -37.15 8.80 -13.42
C CYS A 598 -38.13 9.65 -14.26
N VAL A 599 -38.57 10.80 -13.75
CA VAL A 599 -39.48 11.71 -14.47
C VAL A 599 -38.86 12.20 -15.79
N ARG A 600 -37.53 12.48 -15.82
CA ARG A 600 -36.81 12.78 -17.07
C ARG A 600 -36.95 11.64 -18.07
N ILE A 601 -36.56 10.41 -17.69
CA ILE A 601 -36.57 9.23 -18.58
C ILE A 601 -37.96 8.97 -19.15
N MET A 602 -38.99 9.06 -18.30
CA MET A 602 -40.37 8.89 -18.71
C MET A 602 -40.72 9.92 -19.81
N ASN A 603 -40.47 11.21 -19.54
CA ASN A 603 -40.79 12.31 -20.46
C ASN A 603 -39.97 12.28 -21.77
N GLU A 604 -38.70 11.87 -21.69
CA GLU A 604 -37.75 11.86 -22.80
C GLU A 604 -37.99 10.69 -23.76
N TYR A 605 -38.41 9.53 -23.25
CA TYR A 605 -38.64 8.31 -24.01
C TYR A 605 -40.10 7.86 -23.92
N GLU A 606 -41.03 8.60 -24.52
CA GLU A 606 -42.50 8.44 -24.39
C GLU A 606 -43.00 6.98 -24.45
N LYS A 607 -42.53 6.18 -25.42
CA LYS A 607 -42.96 4.76 -25.59
C LYS A 607 -42.50 3.86 -24.43
N LEU A 608 -41.26 4.06 -24.00
CA LEU A 608 -40.67 3.40 -22.84
C LEU A 608 -41.39 3.84 -21.56
N GLY A 609 -41.68 5.14 -21.45
CA GLY A 609 -42.46 5.75 -20.38
C GLY A 609 -43.84 5.11 -20.23
N GLN A 610 -44.61 5.03 -21.31
CA GLN A 610 -45.92 4.36 -21.30
C GLN A 610 -45.78 2.88 -20.90
N THR A 611 -44.80 2.17 -21.46
CA THR A 611 -44.53 0.75 -21.13
C THR A 611 -44.23 0.53 -19.65
N MET A 612 -43.53 1.46 -19.00
CA MET A 612 -43.28 1.43 -17.57
C MET A 612 -44.51 1.86 -16.75
N PHE A 613 -45.22 2.91 -17.19
CA PHE A 613 -46.44 3.39 -16.53
C PHE A 613 -47.50 2.29 -16.47
N ASP A 614 -47.80 1.63 -17.59
CA ASP A 614 -48.75 0.53 -17.69
C ASP A 614 -48.41 -0.61 -16.70
N ALA A 615 -47.12 -0.84 -16.45
CA ALA A 615 -46.65 -1.86 -15.51
C ALA A 615 -46.75 -1.45 -14.03
N ILE A 616 -46.68 -0.15 -13.69
CA ILE A 616 -46.77 0.34 -12.29
C ILE A 616 -48.17 0.85 -11.89
N ASN A 617 -48.99 1.30 -12.84
CA ASN A 617 -50.33 1.85 -12.64
C ASN A 617 -51.20 0.99 -11.68
N PRO A 618 -51.35 -0.35 -11.85
CA PRO A 618 -52.13 -1.16 -10.92
C PRO A 618 -51.59 -1.14 -9.48
N PHE A 619 -50.27 -1.24 -9.30
CA PHE A 619 -49.63 -1.17 -7.98
C PHE A 619 -49.78 0.21 -7.34
N MET A 620 -49.65 1.27 -8.13
CA MET A 620 -49.75 2.66 -7.65
C MET A 620 -51.19 3.01 -7.24
N ARG A 621 -52.20 2.63 -8.04
CA ARG A 621 -53.62 2.78 -7.69
C ARG A 621 -53.97 1.97 -6.42
N GLN A 622 -53.42 0.77 -6.28
CA GLN A 622 -53.60 -0.06 -5.08
C GLN A 622 -52.92 0.54 -3.85
N ALA A 623 -51.71 1.07 -3.97
CA ALA A 623 -50.97 1.72 -2.88
C ALA A 623 -51.71 2.98 -2.39
N ALA A 624 -52.20 3.80 -3.32
CA ALA A 624 -52.95 5.02 -3.05
C ALA A 624 -54.29 4.81 -2.31
N THR A 625 -54.87 3.61 -2.35
CA THR A 625 -56.25 3.34 -1.86
C THR A 625 -56.34 2.27 -0.78
N THR A 626 -55.39 1.33 -0.72
CA THR A 626 -55.46 0.14 0.17
C THR A 626 -54.25 -0.06 1.07
N HIS A 627 -53.15 0.67 0.86
CA HIS A 627 -51.97 0.53 1.72
C HIS A 627 -52.29 0.93 3.17
N TRP A 628 -51.78 0.19 4.16
CA TRP A 628 -52.16 0.36 5.57
C TRP A 628 -51.70 1.69 6.19
N ASN A 629 -50.60 2.26 5.68
CA ASN A 629 -50.03 3.53 6.11
C ASN A 629 -50.51 4.68 5.20
N SER A 630 -51.15 5.69 5.78
CA SER A 630 -51.71 6.86 5.08
C SER A 630 -50.67 7.78 4.44
N VAL A 631 -49.43 7.84 4.96
CA VAL A 631 -48.35 8.62 4.33
C VAL A 631 -47.94 8.00 2.99
N ILE A 632 -47.97 6.67 2.90
CA ILE A 632 -47.72 5.93 1.66
C ILE A 632 -48.88 6.13 0.68
N GLN A 633 -50.13 6.11 1.16
CA GLN A 633 -51.30 6.43 0.34
C GLN A 633 -51.16 7.85 -0.27
N GLN A 634 -50.88 8.86 0.55
CA GLN A 634 -50.69 10.24 0.10
C GLN A 634 -49.55 10.35 -0.94
N LYS A 635 -48.37 9.78 -0.66
CA LYS A 635 -47.25 9.80 -1.61
C LYS A 635 -47.57 9.09 -2.93
N ALA A 636 -48.32 7.99 -2.89
CA ALA A 636 -48.77 7.29 -4.09
C ALA A 636 -49.78 8.14 -4.90
N GLN A 637 -50.69 8.86 -4.24
CA GLN A 637 -51.62 9.79 -4.88
C GLN A 637 -50.88 10.96 -5.54
N GLU A 638 -49.94 11.60 -4.82
CA GLU A 638 -49.10 12.68 -5.35
C GLU A 638 -48.29 12.22 -6.57
N THR A 639 -47.66 11.04 -6.50
CA THR A 639 -46.89 10.45 -7.60
C THR A 639 -47.77 10.08 -8.80
N TYR A 640 -48.98 9.57 -8.56
CA TYR A 640 -49.96 9.32 -9.62
C TYR A 640 -50.34 10.60 -10.36
N MET A 641 -50.57 11.70 -9.61
CA MET A 641 -50.91 12.99 -10.21
C MET A 641 -49.78 13.55 -11.07
N VAL A 642 -48.50 13.29 -10.75
CA VAL A 642 -47.38 13.64 -11.63
C VAL A 642 -47.54 12.97 -13.00
N TYR A 643 -47.77 11.65 -13.04
CA TYR A 643 -47.89 10.91 -14.31
C TYR A 643 -49.20 11.19 -15.07
N TYR A 644 -50.29 11.45 -14.36
CA TYR A 644 -51.53 11.94 -14.95
C TYR A 644 -51.31 13.28 -15.65
N ASN A 645 -50.64 14.23 -15.00
CA ASN A 645 -50.29 15.54 -15.59
C ASN A 645 -49.28 15.43 -16.75
N MET A 646 -48.52 14.33 -16.84
CA MET A 646 -47.67 14.02 -18.01
C MET A 646 -48.44 13.37 -19.18
N GLY A 647 -49.69 12.94 -18.97
CA GLY A 647 -50.57 12.40 -20.02
C GLY A 647 -50.51 10.90 -20.25
N TYR A 648 -49.86 10.12 -19.37
CA TYR A 648 -49.81 8.64 -19.48
C TYR A 648 -51.15 7.95 -19.18
N GLU A 649 -52.04 8.66 -18.49
CA GLU A 649 -53.37 8.19 -18.12
C GLU A 649 -54.42 9.17 -18.65
N ARG A 650 -55.53 8.64 -19.16
CA ARG A 650 -56.66 9.41 -19.70
C ARG A 650 -57.98 9.10 -19.01
N ASP A 651 -57.99 8.10 -18.12
CA ASP A 651 -59.11 7.76 -17.26
C ASP A 651 -59.19 8.70 -16.04
N GLU A 652 -60.09 9.68 -16.11
CA GLU A 652 -60.32 10.66 -15.03
C GLU A 652 -60.99 10.02 -13.79
N SER A 653 -61.59 8.82 -13.90
CA SER A 653 -62.41 8.24 -12.83
C SER A 653 -61.66 7.99 -11.52
N PHE A 654 -60.36 7.68 -11.60
CA PHE A 654 -59.51 7.54 -10.42
C PHE A 654 -59.14 8.90 -9.81
N VAL A 655 -59.00 9.94 -10.63
CA VAL A 655 -58.76 11.32 -10.15
C VAL A 655 -60.00 11.87 -9.44
N GLU A 656 -61.20 11.61 -9.98
CA GLU A 656 -62.47 11.95 -9.32
C GLU A 656 -62.67 11.21 -7.99
N MET A 657 -62.23 9.95 -7.90
CA MET A 657 -62.23 9.18 -6.66
C MET A 657 -61.32 9.82 -5.61
N LEU A 658 -60.08 10.16 -5.98
CA LEU A 658 -59.10 10.76 -5.08
C LEU A 658 -59.49 12.17 -4.61
N ASN A 659 -60.12 12.97 -5.48
CA ASN A 659 -60.63 14.29 -5.14
C ASN A 659 -61.94 14.25 -4.31
N GLY A 660 -62.51 13.06 -4.07
CA GLY A 660 -63.76 12.90 -3.31
C GLY A 660 -65.02 13.42 -4.04
N THR A 661 -64.94 13.65 -5.35
CA THR A 661 -66.05 14.17 -6.18
C THR A 661 -66.85 13.07 -6.88
N GLY A 662 -66.31 11.86 -6.99
CA GLY A 662 -66.94 10.73 -7.68
C GLY A 662 -68.09 10.07 -6.91
N THR A 663 -69.28 10.01 -7.53
CA THR A 663 -70.42 9.21 -7.03
C THR A 663 -70.40 7.79 -7.61
N ALA A 664 -69.46 6.95 -7.17
CA ALA A 664 -69.36 5.57 -7.65
C ALA A 664 -69.00 4.56 -6.56
N THR A 665 -69.90 3.60 -6.34
CA THR A 665 -69.57 2.31 -5.71
C THR A 665 -68.70 1.51 -6.68
N VAL A 666 -67.39 1.64 -6.56
CA VAL A 666 -66.46 0.77 -7.29
C VAL A 666 -66.33 -0.57 -6.55
N ASP A 667 -66.64 -1.66 -7.25
CA ASP A 667 -66.54 -3.01 -6.70
C ASP A 667 -65.09 -3.33 -6.32
N ARG A 668 -64.82 -3.51 -5.01
CA ARG A 668 -63.47 -3.82 -4.49
C ARG A 668 -62.85 -5.11 -5.04
N ALA A 669 -63.63 -5.93 -5.74
CA ALA A 669 -63.22 -7.23 -6.28
C ALA A 669 -62.56 -7.16 -7.67
N SER A 670 -62.73 -6.09 -8.46
CA SER A 670 -62.26 -6.06 -9.86
C SER A 670 -60.75 -5.84 -10.02
N PHE A 671 -60.05 -5.34 -8.99
CA PHE A 671 -58.60 -5.13 -9.01
C PHE A 671 -57.78 -6.39 -8.66
N ILE A 672 -58.42 -7.49 -8.27
CA ILE A 672 -57.74 -8.74 -7.88
C ILE A 672 -57.65 -9.71 -9.07
N LYS A 673 -56.91 -9.29 -10.10
CA LYS A 673 -56.28 -10.20 -11.09
C LYS A 673 -54.93 -9.63 -11.53
N VAL A 674 -53.95 -9.72 -10.66
CA VAL A 674 -52.58 -9.95 -11.14
C VAL A 674 -52.59 -11.39 -11.64
N ASN A 675 -52.59 -11.58 -12.96
CA ASN A 675 -52.28 -12.90 -13.50
C ASN A 675 -50.83 -13.21 -13.13
N ASP A 676 -50.61 -14.32 -12.43
CA ASP A 676 -49.33 -15.03 -12.52
C ASP A 676 -49.23 -15.61 -13.93
N ASP A 677 -48.82 -14.77 -14.88
CA ASP A 677 -48.34 -15.24 -16.18
C ASP A 677 -47.03 -15.99 -15.91
N HIS A 678 -47.12 -17.31 -15.77
CA HIS A 678 -45.98 -18.24 -15.70
C HIS A 678 -45.26 -18.33 -17.06
N GLU A 679 -44.68 -17.21 -17.50
CA GLU A 679 -43.82 -17.08 -18.67
C GLU A 679 -42.48 -16.43 -18.27
N ASP A 680 -41.75 -17.12 -17.40
CA ASP A 680 -40.30 -16.93 -17.20
C ASP A 680 -39.63 -18.32 -17.20
N HIS A 681 -39.87 -19.06 -18.29
CA HIS A 681 -39.28 -20.38 -18.58
C HIS A 681 -38.61 -20.44 -19.96
N ASP A 682 -38.04 -19.31 -20.41
CA ASP A 682 -37.09 -19.24 -21.51
C ASP A 682 -35.78 -18.61 -21.00
N LEU A 683 -34.64 -19.08 -21.53
CA LEU A 683 -33.25 -18.74 -21.13
C LEU A 683 -32.65 -19.51 -19.92
N VAL A 684 -33.07 -20.75 -19.65
CA VAL A 684 -32.32 -21.70 -18.79
C VAL A 684 -32.14 -23.08 -19.43
N GLU A 685 -31.66 -23.10 -20.67
CA GLU A 685 -30.95 -24.20 -21.36
C GLU A 685 -29.86 -23.50 -22.20
N GLU A 686 -28.59 -23.88 -22.30
CA GLU A 686 -27.75 -24.99 -21.80
C GLU A 686 -26.59 -24.38 -20.93
N GLU A 687 -25.73 -25.07 -20.16
CA GLU A 687 -25.32 -26.48 -20.08
C GLU A 687 -25.29 -26.97 -18.62
N MET A 688 -25.88 -28.14 -18.32
CA MET A 688 -25.42 -29.00 -17.23
C MET A 688 -25.54 -30.46 -17.65
N LEU A 689 -24.39 -31.13 -17.81
CA LEU A 689 -24.32 -32.56 -18.10
C LEU A 689 -24.92 -33.39 -16.97
N GLN A 690 -25.70 -34.41 -17.36
CA GLN A 690 -26.50 -35.24 -16.47
C GLN A 690 -25.67 -36.12 -15.52
N ALA A 691 -26.12 -36.25 -14.28
CA ALA A 691 -25.80 -37.36 -13.39
C ALA A 691 -27.09 -37.89 -12.72
N PRO A 692 -27.32 -39.22 -12.63
CA PRO A 692 -28.59 -39.79 -12.19
C PRO A 692 -28.75 -39.82 -10.65
N PRO A 693 -29.99 -39.93 -10.12
CA PRO A 693 -30.28 -39.80 -8.70
C PRO A 693 -29.87 -41.05 -7.89
N GLY A 694 -29.42 -40.82 -6.65
CA GLY A 694 -28.83 -41.86 -5.79
C GLY A 694 -29.78 -42.51 -4.77
N SER A 695 -29.20 -43.41 -3.96
CA SER A 695 -29.74 -43.84 -2.65
C SER A 695 -28.58 -44.31 -1.74
N PRO A 696 -28.77 -44.51 -0.43
CA PRO A 696 -27.76 -44.11 0.56
C PRO A 696 -26.94 -45.24 1.19
N THR A 697 -25.79 -44.90 1.79
CA THR A 697 -25.34 -45.31 3.14
C THR A 697 -23.91 -44.80 3.39
N GLY A 698 -23.59 -44.42 4.64
CA GLY A 698 -22.30 -43.78 4.95
C GLY A 698 -21.18 -44.75 5.35
N LYS A 699 -19.93 -44.25 5.30
CA LYS A 699 -18.81 -44.63 6.20
C LYS A 699 -17.64 -43.63 6.11
N LEU A 700 -16.80 -43.65 7.14
CA LEU A 700 -15.64 -42.78 7.40
C LEU A 700 -14.47 -42.99 6.41
N PRO A 701 -13.47 -42.08 6.37
CA PRO A 701 -12.67 -41.84 5.17
C PRO A 701 -11.47 -42.78 4.99
N VAL A 702 -11.01 -42.90 3.75
CA VAL A 702 -9.77 -43.59 3.37
C VAL A 702 -8.88 -42.63 2.56
N ARG A 703 -7.61 -42.52 2.97
CA ARG A 703 -6.53 -41.85 2.23
C ARG A 703 -6.16 -42.65 0.97
N LEU A 704 -5.75 -41.93 -0.07
CA LEU A 704 -4.79 -42.25 -1.17
C LEU A 704 -5.17 -41.28 -2.31
N SER A 705 -4.32 -40.70 -3.14
CA SER A 705 -2.87 -40.49 -3.27
C SER A 705 -2.72 -39.72 -4.59
N ALA A 706 -1.64 -38.96 -4.77
CA ALA A 706 -1.46 -38.19 -6.01
C ALA A 706 -1.26 -39.09 -7.24
N ASP A 707 -1.79 -38.68 -8.40
CA ASP A 707 -0.96 -38.60 -9.61
C ASP A 707 -1.55 -37.64 -10.67
N LYS A 708 -0.62 -37.03 -11.41
CA LYS A 708 -0.70 -36.26 -12.68
C LYS A 708 -2.06 -35.84 -13.28
N LEU A 709 -2.18 -34.54 -13.52
CA LEU A 709 -2.76 -33.99 -14.76
C LEU A 709 -1.81 -32.91 -15.30
N ASP A 710 -1.67 -32.85 -16.63
CA ASP A 710 -0.64 -32.09 -17.32
C ASP A 710 -0.98 -30.59 -17.47
N LEU A 711 0.07 -29.76 -17.45
CA LEU A 711 0.01 -28.31 -17.65
C LEU A 711 0.31 -27.97 -19.12
N GLU A 712 -0.70 -27.59 -19.90
CA GLU A 712 -0.46 -26.86 -21.14
C GLU A 712 -0.19 -25.38 -20.82
N VAL A 713 1.05 -24.97 -21.06
CA VAL A 713 1.51 -23.59 -20.92
C VAL A 713 1.29 -22.88 -22.25
N VAL A 714 0.31 -21.98 -22.32
CA VAL A 714 0.21 -21.02 -23.43
C VAL A 714 1.16 -19.87 -23.13
N SER A 715 2.13 -19.70 -24.02
CA SER A 715 3.13 -18.63 -24.01
C SER A 715 2.65 -17.44 -24.84
N ASP A 716 2.40 -16.31 -24.18
CA ASP A 716 2.26 -15.01 -24.86
C ASP A 716 3.63 -14.32 -24.90
N GLU A 717 4.30 -14.41 -26.05
CA GLU A 717 5.39 -13.52 -26.43
C GLU A 717 4.85 -12.30 -27.18
N GLU A 718 5.47 -11.14 -26.91
CA GLU A 718 5.62 -9.95 -27.77
C GLU A 718 4.39 -9.30 -28.45
N ASP A 719 4.13 -8.05 -28.07
CA ASP A 719 4.05 -6.92 -29.02
C ASP A 719 4.33 -5.58 -28.29
N GLU A 720 4.73 -4.55 -29.04
CA GLU A 720 5.55 -3.37 -28.64
C GLU A 720 4.94 -2.33 -27.65
#